data_AF-A0AAE0F0W7-F1
#
_entry.id   AF-A0AAE0F0W7-F1
#
_cell.length_a   1.000
_cell.length_b   1.000
_cell.length_c   1.000
_cell.angle_alpha   90.00
_cell.angle_beta   90.00
_cell.angle_gamma   90.00
#
_symmetry.space_group_name_H-M   'P 1'
#
loop_
_entity.id
_entity.type
_entity.pdbx_description
1 polymer ?
#
loop_
_entity_poly.entity_id
_entity_poly.type
_entity_poly.pdbx_seq_one_letter_code
_entity_poly.pdbx_strand_id
1 'polypeptide(L)'
;MTYLPVTMVEPLLIKSGSHDDDEQLPLLGISLAGLRQFITQHEPQLMDGDRSCTSEEICNTAVKPLTAETECSYAQLMESRGDRVGAATVFVSHSWSYVFTEFAEVVLSLERTEEHPEDVFVWIDIFCMNQHKTVEHDLTWWATAFRGAVRGIGRVLIVMVPFHDPIPLTRIWRLLEIFSTTELGVTVRLQLSAKELVALTEELSGEDFNLDIDKWKVEADLECAEDLGPQEPNRVLEAVQLLGGSSTLNARMLAALRHLLAELGLQTLAALEGLEAKAATTKRSVSPLILNVAELLKTLGRLEEAEPLFHDALARARGTLGEGHQGTLAILYSLAELLQKLGKLGEAQVLLHSATVASRAQYGVWHPDTLSAFQTLADLLQVQGNLDQAQRLYATAMKGRRVQLGSTHVDTIRSINNLADVLKAQGEPGKAVRLYREALKWRRKELEDEDPETLSTLSGLAGALVAQGHLSEAWALYTEALEGRRSCLGVSHPDTLRTLNGVAGLVLAGGELKAAEPLFREVLEGRSAKLGMAHPETLSSMNNLASLLKAQGKCEEAEPLFRNTLEGRRAQLGDEHPVTLSSVNNLASLLLYQGKLDEAEPFFSEALEGRRAKLCDSHPDTLASCNNLAALLEAQGRLEEAEPLCREALKGRRAKLGNEHLSTIASISKLASLLRTTGRLEEAEPLFREALELRRAMLTDYDCSTVSSLNDLAALLQAQGDLDGAEQLFRRAIEVQRVLHGDCHPNTLAAFSKLAGVLEASGNLNEADQLHYETARFRLIRLATCHQDVDLSVLACASNVFTRTTLVPHTKGIPQ
;
A
#
# COMPACT_ATOMS: atom_id res chain seq x y z
N MET A 1 -38.24 -19.91 33.30
CA MET A 1 -37.37 -20.25 32.16
C MET A 1 -38.07 -21.32 31.37
N THR A 2 -38.86 -20.89 30.39
CA THR A 2 -39.61 -21.77 29.50
C THR A 2 -39.34 -21.20 28.11
N TYR A 3 -38.55 -21.94 27.34
CA TYR A 3 -38.30 -21.68 25.94
C TYR A 3 -39.64 -21.75 25.20
N LEU A 4 -39.98 -20.66 24.50
CA LEU A 4 -40.98 -20.69 23.43
C LEU A 4 -40.25 -21.18 22.17
N PRO A 5 -40.79 -22.17 21.44
CA PRO A 5 -40.24 -22.56 20.16
C PRO A 5 -40.55 -21.44 19.16
N VAL A 6 -39.50 -20.79 18.65
CA VAL A 6 -39.61 -19.96 17.46
C VAL A 6 -40.02 -20.90 16.33
N THR A 7 -41.27 -20.77 15.89
CA THR A 7 -41.75 -21.43 14.69
C THR A 7 -41.08 -20.71 13.53
N MET A 8 -40.08 -21.38 12.95
CA MET A 8 -39.51 -21.06 11.65
C MET A 8 -40.62 -21.12 10.60
N VAL A 9 -40.75 -20.04 9.83
CA VAL A 9 -41.52 -19.95 8.59
C VAL A 9 -40.56 -19.23 7.62
N GLU A 10 -39.66 -20.01 7.01
CA GLU A 10 -39.68 -20.55 5.63
C GLU A 10 -39.00 -19.67 4.55
N PRO A 11 -38.28 -20.29 3.58
CA PRO A 11 -37.87 -19.66 2.33
C PRO A 11 -39.10 -19.32 1.49
N LEU A 12 -39.36 -18.04 1.30
CA LEU A 12 -40.34 -17.60 0.30
C LEU A 12 -39.68 -17.51 -1.08
N LEU A 13 -39.80 -18.60 -1.84
CA LEU A 13 -39.64 -18.65 -3.29
C LEU A 13 -40.34 -17.47 -3.97
N ILE A 14 -39.60 -16.69 -4.76
CA ILE A 14 -40.17 -15.56 -5.50
C ILE A 14 -41.10 -16.09 -6.58
N LYS A 15 -42.32 -15.58 -6.56
CA LYS A 15 -43.42 -15.97 -7.43
C LYS A 15 -43.47 -15.02 -8.63
N SER A 16 -43.14 -15.52 -9.83
CA SER A 16 -43.27 -14.78 -11.09
C SER A 16 -44.01 -15.62 -12.15
N GLY A 17 -44.52 -14.99 -13.21
CA GLY A 17 -45.51 -15.58 -14.10
C GLY A 17 -45.02 -16.06 -15.46
N SER A 18 -45.20 -17.37 -15.71
CA SER A 18 -45.35 -18.12 -16.99
C SER A 18 -44.52 -17.74 -18.23
N HIS A 19 -43.69 -18.71 -18.63
CA HIS A 19 -43.12 -19.01 -19.96
C HIS A 19 -43.75 -18.29 -21.17
N ASP A 20 -43.06 -17.26 -21.67
CA ASP A 20 -42.52 -17.18 -23.04
C ASP A 20 -41.86 -15.79 -23.23
N ASP A 21 -40.69 -15.79 -23.88
CA ASP A 21 -39.86 -14.65 -24.34
C ASP A 21 -39.18 -13.74 -23.27
N ASP A 22 -37.84 -13.73 -23.25
CA ASP A 22 -36.95 -12.70 -22.66
C ASP A 22 -37.47 -12.03 -21.36
N GLU A 23 -37.54 -12.78 -20.24
CA GLU A 23 -38.06 -12.31 -18.95
C GLU A 23 -37.22 -11.17 -18.32
N GLN A 24 -37.52 -9.92 -18.70
CA GLN A 24 -37.19 -8.74 -17.93
C GLN A 24 -38.14 -8.62 -16.75
N LEU A 25 -37.68 -8.22 -15.55
CA LEU A 25 -38.62 -7.93 -14.46
C LEU A 25 -39.66 -6.91 -14.92
N PRO A 26 -40.93 -7.06 -14.48
CA PRO A 26 -41.92 -6.00 -14.60
C PRO A 26 -41.38 -4.70 -14.01
N LEU A 27 -41.04 -3.74 -14.86
CA LEU A 27 -40.55 -2.41 -14.45
C LEU A 27 -41.71 -1.47 -14.10
N LEU A 28 -42.93 -1.99 -13.87
CA LEU A 28 -44.08 -1.19 -13.49
C LEU A 28 -44.03 -0.91 -11.98
N GLY A 29 -43.99 0.35 -11.58
CA GLY A 29 -44.01 0.82 -10.20
C GLY A 29 -45.30 1.55 -9.85
N ILE A 30 -45.61 1.59 -8.55
CA ILE A 30 -46.75 2.34 -8.02
C ILE A 30 -46.31 3.75 -7.62
N SER A 31 -47.17 4.76 -7.78
CA SER A 31 -46.86 6.11 -7.30
C SER A 31 -46.94 6.21 -5.77
N LEU A 32 -46.24 7.19 -5.18
CA LEU A 32 -46.31 7.46 -3.73
C LEU A 32 -47.75 7.79 -3.26
N ALA A 33 -48.52 8.49 -4.10
CA ALA A 33 -49.94 8.74 -3.87
C ALA A 33 -50.78 7.45 -3.87
N GLY A 34 -50.47 6.52 -4.78
CA GLY A 34 -51.11 5.20 -4.83
C GLY A 34 -50.82 4.37 -3.57
N LEU A 35 -49.57 4.38 -3.09
CA LEU A 35 -49.22 3.73 -1.82
C LEU A 35 -49.99 4.32 -0.63
N ARG A 36 -50.11 5.65 -0.55
CA ARG A 36 -50.89 6.32 0.48
C ARG A 36 -52.37 5.94 0.42
N GLN A 37 -52.94 5.92 -0.77
CA GLN A 37 -54.33 5.54 -0.98
C GLN A 37 -54.58 4.09 -0.54
N PHE A 38 -53.66 3.17 -0.86
CA PHE A 38 -53.73 1.78 -0.40
C PHE A 38 -53.78 1.70 1.13
N ILE A 39 -52.88 2.42 1.82
CA ILE A 39 -52.82 2.49 3.28
C ILE A 39 -54.14 3.00 3.86
N THR A 40 -54.68 4.10 3.31
CA THR A 40 -55.96 4.66 3.78
C THR A 40 -57.14 3.71 3.56
N GLN A 41 -57.17 3.01 2.42
CA GLN A 41 -58.27 2.09 2.11
C GLN A 41 -58.24 0.81 2.97
N HIS A 42 -57.07 0.41 3.44
CA HIS A 42 -56.85 -0.83 4.18
C HIS A 42 -56.44 -0.60 5.64
N GLU A 43 -56.70 0.60 6.18
CA GLU A 43 -56.40 0.96 7.57
C GLU A 43 -56.89 -0.09 8.60
N PRO A 44 -58.10 -0.69 8.46
CA PRO A 44 -58.55 -1.76 9.37
C PRO A 44 -57.70 -3.03 9.35
N GLN A 45 -57.02 -3.32 8.23
CA GLN A 45 -56.16 -4.50 8.04
C GLN A 45 -54.71 -4.23 8.45
N LEU A 46 -54.34 -2.96 8.71
CA LEU A 46 -53.00 -2.59 9.19
C LEU A 46 -52.76 -2.98 10.66
N MET A 47 -53.83 -3.32 11.38
CA MET A 47 -53.81 -3.66 12.79
C MET A 47 -54.52 -5.00 13.03
N ASP A 48 -53.89 -5.86 13.83
CA ASP A 48 -54.46 -7.09 14.38
C ASP A 48 -54.62 -6.90 15.89
N GLY A 49 -55.80 -6.40 16.29
CA GLY A 49 -56.03 -5.90 17.66
C GLY A 49 -55.19 -4.66 17.96
N ASP A 50 -54.32 -4.73 18.97
CA ASP A 50 -53.40 -3.65 19.36
C ASP A 50 -52.01 -3.77 18.68
N ARG A 51 -51.80 -4.79 17.83
CA ARG A 51 -50.51 -5.07 17.17
C ARG A 51 -50.55 -4.62 15.71
N SER A 52 -49.51 -3.93 15.24
CA SER A 52 -49.35 -3.60 13.83
C SER A 52 -48.93 -4.82 12.99
N CYS A 53 -49.52 -4.94 11.80
CA CYS A 53 -49.28 -6.05 10.88
C CYS A 53 -47.93 -5.92 10.16
N THR A 54 -47.32 -7.06 9.82
CA THR A 54 -46.12 -7.12 8.98
C THR A 54 -46.47 -6.98 7.50
N SER A 55 -45.47 -6.64 6.69
CA SER A 55 -45.57 -6.62 5.23
C SER A 55 -46.08 -7.95 4.64
N GLU A 56 -45.67 -9.09 5.22
CA GLU A 56 -46.19 -10.41 4.86
C GLU A 56 -47.68 -10.58 5.16
N GLU A 57 -48.10 -10.19 6.36
CA GLU A 57 -49.50 -10.26 6.79
C GLU A 57 -50.38 -9.38 5.89
N ILE A 58 -49.93 -8.18 5.51
CA ILE A 58 -50.64 -7.29 4.58
C ILE A 58 -50.71 -7.89 3.17
N CYS A 59 -49.63 -8.50 2.68
CA CYS A 59 -49.64 -9.18 1.40
C CYS A 59 -50.72 -10.29 1.37
N ASN A 60 -50.80 -11.08 2.43
CA ASN A 60 -51.74 -12.20 2.54
C ASN A 60 -53.19 -11.77 2.80
N THR A 61 -53.42 -10.73 3.60
CA THR A 61 -54.76 -10.31 4.04
C THR A 61 -55.42 -9.26 3.16
N ALA A 62 -54.63 -8.47 2.42
CA ALA A 62 -55.14 -7.40 1.55
C ALA A 62 -54.77 -7.60 0.08
N VAL A 63 -53.49 -7.76 -0.25
CA VAL A 63 -53.01 -7.74 -1.64
C VAL A 63 -53.44 -8.97 -2.45
N LYS A 64 -53.22 -10.17 -1.91
CA LYS A 64 -53.62 -11.43 -2.56
C LYS A 64 -55.13 -11.50 -2.80
N PRO A 65 -56.02 -11.19 -1.84
CA PRO A 65 -57.46 -11.16 -2.08
C PRO A 65 -57.89 -10.19 -3.20
N LEU A 66 -57.29 -9.00 -3.28
CA LEU A 66 -57.63 -8.00 -4.31
C LEU A 66 -57.26 -8.45 -5.73
N THR A 67 -56.20 -9.24 -5.85
CA THR A 67 -55.63 -9.67 -7.13
C THR A 67 -56.06 -11.09 -7.52
N ALA A 68 -56.80 -11.80 -6.65
CA ALA A 68 -57.14 -13.22 -6.81
C ALA A 68 -57.97 -13.51 -8.07
N GLU A 69 -58.90 -12.64 -8.45
CA GLU A 69 -59.74 -12.85 -9.65
C GLU A 69 -58.95 -12.72 -10.96
N THR A 70 -58.01 -11.80 -10.98
CA THR A 70 -57.21 -11.47 -12.17
C THR A 70 -55.88 -12.23 -12.25
N GLU A 71 -55.43 -12.81 -11.13
CA GLU A 71 -54.11 -13.42 -10.95
C GLU A 71 -52.95 -12.57 -11.52
N CYS A 72 -53.04 -11.24 -11.42
CA CYS A 72 -52.02 -10.28 -11.86
C CYS A 72 -51.31 -9.63 -10.66
N SER A 73 -50.28 -8.81 -10.88
CA SER A 73 -49.71 -8.01 -9.80
C SER A 73 -50.64 -6.86 -9.39
N TYR A 74 -50.50 -6.34 -8.17
CA TYR A 74 -51.33 -5.22 -7.73
C TYR A 74 -51.11 -3.96 -8.58
N ALA A 75 -49.87 -3.71 -9.01
CA ALA A 75 -49.55 -2.62 -9.94
C ALA A 75 -50.29 -2.75 -11.29
N GLN A 76 -50.41 -3.96 -11.85
CA GLN A 76 -51.17 -4.21 -13.07
C GLN A 76 -52.69 -4.04 -12.85
N LEU A 77 -53.19 -4.47 -11.68
CA LEU A 77 -54.58 -4.24 -11.31
C LEU A 77 -54.89 -2.74 -11.22
N MET A 78 -54.00 -1.95 -10.61
CA MET A 78 -54.08 -0.49 -10.56
C MET A 78 -54.07 0.13 -11.96
N GLU A 79 -53.17 -0.33 -12.85
CA GLU A 79 -53.12 0.11 -14.24
C GLU A 79 -54.46 -0.10 -14.95
N SER A 80 -55.06 -1.28 -14.78
CA SER A 80 -56.35 -1.63 -15.41
C SER A 80 -57.53 -0.77 -14.90
N ARG A 81 -57.40 -0.20 -13.70
CA ARG A 81 -58.39 0.69 -13.08
C ARG A 81 -58.19 2.16 -13.46
N GLY A 82 -57.12 2.48 -14.18
CA GLY A 82 -56.73 3.85 -14.51
C GLY A 82 -56.06 4.60 -13.35
N ASP A 83 -55.57 3.88 -12.34
CA ASP A 83 -54.81 4.46 -11.23
C ASP A 83 -53.39 4.87 -11.69
N ARG A 84 -52.74 5.77 -10.95
CA ARG A 84 -51.43 6.31 -11.33
C ARG A 84 -50.29 5.32 -11.06
N VAL A 85 -49.91 4.59 -12.10
CA VAL A 85 -48.74 3.71 -12.19
C VAL A 85 -47.82 4.15 -13.34
N GLY A 86 -46.56 3.73 -13.33
CA GLY A 86 -45.58 4.15 -14.34
C GLY A 86 -44.31 3.31 -14.29
N ALA A 87 -43.34 3.63 -15.16
CA ALA A 87 -42.03 2.98 -15.12
C ALA A 87 -41.35 3.27 -13.76
N ALA A 88 -40.91 2.22 -13.09
CA ALA A 88 -40.28 2.30 -11.78
C ALA A 88 -39.03 3.17 -11.84
N THR A 89 -38.98 4.18 -10.98
CA THR A 89 -37.84 5.09 -10.83
C THR A 89 -37.03 4.81 -9.57
N VAL A 90 -37.59 4.05 -8.62
CA VAL A 90 -36.90 3.63 -7.41
C VAL A 90 -37.25 2.18 -7.08
N PHE A 91 -36.25 1.33 -6.90
CA PHE A 91 -36.42 -0.02 -6.37
C PHE A 91 -36.32 0.02 -4.85
N VAL A 92 -37.29 -0.57 -4.14
CA VAL A 92 -37.34 -0.55 -2.67
C VAL A 92 -36.99 -1.93 -2.13
N SER A 93 -35.85 -2.03 -1.46
CA SER A 93 -35.41 -3.21 -0.73
C SER A 93 -35.89 -3.16 0.72
N HIS A 94 -36.67 -4.15 1.15
CA HIS A 94 -37.20 -4.24 2.52
C HIS A 94 -37.28 -5.69 3.01
N SER A 95 -37.57 -5.90 4.30
CA SER A 95 -37.94 -7.22 4.85
C SER A 95 -39.45 -7.39 4.92
N TRP A 96 -39.95 -8.58 4.61
CA TRP A 96 -41.38 -8.92 4.76
C TRP A 96 -41.81 -9.02 6.22
N SER A 97 -40.86 -9.23 7.13
CA SER A 97 -41.08 -9.22 8.58
C SER A 97 -41.24 -7.83 9.18
N TYR A 98 -41.03 -6.76 8.39
CA TYR A 98 -41.17 -5.39 8.88
C TYR A 98 -42.62 -5.04 9.15
N VAL A 99 -42.82 -4.22 10.19
CA VAL A 99 -44.10 -3.56 10.44
C VAL A 99 -44.42 -2.69 9.22
N PHE A 100 -45.54 -2.98 8.55
CA PHE A 100 -45.84 -2.39 7.24
C PHE A 100 -45.99 -0.87 7.31
N THR A 101 -46.54 -0.33 8.41
CA THR A 101 -46.71 1.12 8.60
C THR A 101 -45.39 1.86 8.75
N GLU A 102 -44.42 1.30 9.50
CA GLU A 102 -43.07 1.87 9.64
C GLU A 102 -42.31 1.82 8.31
N PHE A 103 -42.41 0.68 7.59
CA PHE A 103 -41.87 0.53 6.24
C PHE A 103 -42.46 1.56 5.26
N ALA A 104 -43.79 1.69 5.25
CA ALA A 104 -44.48 2.60 4.34
C ALA A 104 -44.16 4.08 4.66
N GLU A 105 -44.00 4.44 5.93
CA GLU A 105 -43.55 5.78 6.33
C GLU A 105 -42.18 6.11 5.73
N VAL A 106 -41.25 5.15 5.76
CA VAL A 106 -39.91 5.31 5.16
C VAL A 106 -40.02 5.56 3.66
N VAL A 107 -40.83 4.79 2.94
CA VAL A 107 -41.01 4.98 1.49
C VAL A 107 -41.68 6.33 1.19
N LEU A 108 -42.71 6.70 1.94
CA LEU A 108 -43.41 7.98 1.79
C LEU A 108 -42.55 9.19 2.19
N SER A 109 -41.44 9.00 2.93
CA SER A 109 -40.50 10.07 3.23
C SER A 109 -39.83 10.65 1.98
N LEU A 110 -39.83 9.91 0.86
CA LEU A 110 -39.36 10.40 -0.45
C LEU A 110 -40.11 11.68 -0.88
N GLU A 111 -41.38 11.85 -0.50
CA GLU A 111 -42.13 13.07 -0.81
C GLU A 111 -41.52 14.36 -0.28
N ARG A 112 -40.75 14.26 0.82
CA ARG A 112 -40.09 15.42 1.45
C ARG A 112 -38.67 15.63 0.95
N THR A 113 -38.08 14.63 0.29
CA THR A 113 -36.65 14.62 -0.03
C THR A 113 -36.36 14.65 -1.52
N GLU A 114 -37.36 14.37 -2.36
CA GLU A 114 -37.26 14.46 -3.82
C GLU A 114 -37.77 15.83 -4.29
N GLU A 115 -37.13 16.41 -5.31
CA GLU A 115 -37.56 17.69 -5.90
C GLU A 115 -38.91 17.57 -6.64
N HIS A 116 -39.16 16.41 -7.26
CA HIS A 116 -40.35 16.09 -8.05
C HIS A 116 -40.99 14.78 -7.59
N PRO A 117 -41.62 14.74 -6.40
CA PRO A 117 -42.17 13.51 -5.82
C PRO A 117 -43.33 12.92 -6.62
N GLU A 118 -44.00 13.72 -7.45
CA GLU A 118 -45.04 13.29 -8.38
C GLU A 118 -44.53 12.32 -9.46
N ASP A 119 -43.24 12.36 -9.80
CA ASP A 119 -42.63 11.52 -10.83
C ASP A 119 -41.92 10.30 -10.23
N VAL A 120 -42.11 10.06 -8.93
CA VAL A 120 -41.54 8.92 -8.22
C VAL A 120 -42.50 7.73 -8.26
N PHE A 121 -42.04 6.66 -8.92
CA PHE A 121 -42.72 5.37 -9.01
C PHE A 121 -41.86 4.32 -8.31
N VAL A 122 -42.36 3.80 -7.20
CA VAL A 122 -41.64 2.84 -6.37
C VAL A 122 -41.98 1.43 -6.81
N TRP A 123 -40.95 0.63 -7.00
CA TRP A 123 -41.07 -0.81 -7.19
C TRP A 123 -40.90 -1.48 -5.83
N ILE A 124 -41.95 -2.16 -5.38
CA ILE A 124 -42.02 -2.90 -4.13
C ILE A 124 -42.55 -4.28 -4.47
N ASP A 125 -41.86 -5.34 -4.05
CA ASP A 125 -42.16 -6.72 -4.42
C ASP A 125 -43.62 -7.12 -4.09
N ILE A 126 -44.14 -6.73 -2.91
CA ILE A 126 -45.52 -6.96 -2.48
C ILE A 126 -46.55 -6.48 -3.53
N PHE A 127 -46.30 -5.33 -4.16
CA PHE A 127 -47.26 -4.69 -5.07
C PHE A 127 -46.97 -4.94 -6.55
N CYS A 128 -45.69 -5.02 -6.90
CA CYS A 128 -45.26 -5.02 -8.30
C CYS A 128 -45.08 -6.45 -8.84
N MET A 129 -44.84 -7.44 -7.95
CA MET A 129 -44.78 -8.86 -8.32
C MET A 129 -46.14 -9.55 -8.25
N ASN A 130 -46.26 -10.60 -9.04
CA ASN A 130 -47.44 -11.45 -9.07
C ASN A 130 -47.42 -12.43 -7.89
N GLN A 131 -48.32 -12.25 -6.93
CA GLN A 131 -48.33 -13.03 -5.69
C GLN A 131 -48.99 -14.41 -5.82
N HIS A 132 -49.50 -14.77 -7.00
CA HIS A 132 -50.26 -16.01 -7.24
C HIS A 132 -49.48 -17.09 -8.02
N LYS A 133 -48.47 -16.71 -8.83
CA LYS A 133 -47.72 -17.64 -9.70
C LYS A 133 -46.32 -17.96 -9.16
N THR A 134 -46.04 -19.20 -8.75
CA THR A 134 -44.70 -19.60 -8.27
C THR A 134 -43.81 -20.04 -9.43
N VAL A 135 -42.67 -19.36 -9.68
CA VAL A 135 -41.64 -19.80 -10.65
C VAL A 135 -40.29 -19.75 -9.95
N GLU A 136 -39.59 -20.88 -9.89
CA GLU A 136 -38.23 -20.93 -9.34
C GLU A 136 -37.23 -20.38 -10.37
N HIS A 137 -36.51 -19.33 -10.00
CA HIS A 137 -35.43 -18.76 -10.80
C HIS A 137 -34.07 -19.32 -10.38
N ASP A 138 -33.22 -19.63 -11.36
CA ASP A 138 -31.84 -20.04 -11.11
C ASP A 138 -30.92 -18.82 -10.84
N LEU A 139 -29.71 -19.07 -10.34
CA LEU A 139 -28.73 -18.02 -10.06
C LEU A 139 -28.29 -17.26 -11.32
N THR A 140 -28.40 -17.88 -12.49
CA THR A 140 -28.07 -17.26 -13.78
C THR A 140 -29.02 -16.12 -14.10
N TRP A 141 -30.33 -16.32 -13.89
CA TRP A 141 -31.35 -15.29 -14.05
C TRP A 141 -31.12 -14.11 -13.10
N TRP A 142 -30.79 -14.40 -11.84
CA TRP A 142 -30.45 -13.37 -10.86
C TRP A 142 -29.21 -12.54 -11.25
N ALA A 143 -28.17 -13.22 -11.75
CA ALA A 143 -26.93 -12.57 -12.19
C ALA A 143 -27.11 -11.72 -13.48
N THR A 144 -28.21 -11.89 -14.21
CA THR A 144 -28.42 -11.29 -15.54
C THR A 144 -29.70 -10.44 -15.62
N ALA A 145 -30.88 -11.06 -15.64
CA ALA A 145 -32.17 -10.39 -15.84
C ALA A 145 -32.54 -9.47 -14.67
N PHE A 146 -32.41 -9.95 -13.42
CA PHE A 146 -32.70 -9.13 -12.25
C PHE A 146 -31.78 -7.93 -12.13
N ARG A 147 -30.49 -8.19 -12.30
CA ARG A 147 -29.45 -7.16 -12.34
C ARG A 147 -29.70 -6.12 -13.44
N GLY A 148 -30.13 -6.56 -14.63
CA GLY A 148 -30.49 -5.69 -15.73
C GLY A 148 -31.68 -4.77 -15.42
N ALA A 149 -32.70 -5.29 -14.75
CA ALA A 149 -33.87 -4.51 -14.37
C ALA A 149 -33.56 -3.45 -13.29
N VAL A 150 -32.85 -3.84 -12.23
CA VAL A 150 -32.42 -2.90 -11.18
C VAL A 150 -31.51 -1.81 -11.75
N ARG A 151 -30.64 -2.17 -12.71
CA ARG A 151 -29.86 -1.21 -13.49
C ARG A 151 -30.73 -0.25 -14.29
N GLY A 152 -31.79 -0.77 -14.93
CA GLY A 152 -32.75 0.03 -15.69
C GLY A 152 -33.49 1.05 -14.84
N ILE A 153 -33.81 0.71 -13.59
CA ILE A 153 -34.42 1.63 -12.61
C ILE A 153 -33.41 2.69 -12.15
N GLY A 154 -32.15 2.31 -11.93
CA GLY A 154 -31.04 3.25 -11.67
C GLY A 154 -30.98 3.84 -10.25
N ARG A 155 -32.00 3.60 -9.40
CA ARG A 155 -32.02 4.03 -7.99
C ARG A 155 -32.56 2.94 -7.07
N VAL A 156 -31.92 2.76 -5.92
CA VAL A 156 -32.35 1.81 -4.88
C VAL A 156 -32.49 2.50 -3.53
N LEU A 157 -33.62 2.28 -2.88
CA LEU A 157 -33.90 2.66 -1.51
C LEU A 157 -33.85 1.42 -0.63
N ILE A 158 -32.97 1.40 0.37
CA ILE A 158 -32.89 0.33 1.37
C ILE A 158 -33.52 0.84 2.66
N VAL A 159 -34.57 0.14 3.09
CA VAL A 159 -35.24 0.42 4.37
C VAL A 159 -34.48 -0.27 5.48
N MET A 160 -33.94 0.50 6.42
CA MET A 160 -33.11 0.00 7.52
C MET A 160 -33.85 0.11 8.85
N VAL A 161 -34.65 -0.89 9.22
CA VAL A 161 -35.33 -0.87 10.52
C VAL A 161 -35.22 -2.24 11.19
N PRO A 162 -34.85 -2.33 12.48
CA PRO A 162 -34.25 -1.27 13.29
C PRO A 162 -32.79 -1.00 12.89
N PHE A 163 -32.23 0.18 13.23
CA PHE A 163 -30.86 0.52 12.81
C PHE A 163 -29.77 -0.30 13.53
N HIS A 164 -30.02 -0.81 14.74
CA HIS A 164 -29.05 -1.56 15.55
C HIS A 164 -28.84 -3.00 15.10
N ASP A 165 -29.84 -3.58 14.42
CA ASP A 165 -29.79 -4.90 13.80
C ASP A 165 -30.46 -4.82 12.42
N PRO A 166 -29.76 -4.26 11.41
CA PRO A 166 -30.35 -4.02 10.12
C PRO A 166 -30.44 -5.34 9.35
N ILE A 167 -31.53 -6.07 9.55
CA ILE A 167 -31.89 -7.36 8.93
C ILE A 167 -31.53 -7.47 7.42
N PRO A 168 -31.69 -6.42 6.58
CA PRO A 168 -31.36 -6.51 5.15
C PRO A 168 -29.85 -6.65 4.89
N LEU A 169 -29.01 -6.27 5.86
CA LEU A 169 -27.55 -6.33 5.75
C LEU A 169 -26.98 -7.64 6.32
N THR A 170 -27.80 -8.46 6.99
CA THR A 170 -27.38 -9.73 7.61
C THR A 170 -27.92 -10.97 6.88
N ARG A 171 -28.67 -10.82 5.78
CA ARG A 171 -29.31 -11.94 5.05
C ARG A 171 -28.86 -12.09 3.60
N ILE A 172 -28.35 -13.27 3.25
CA ILE A 172 -27.66 -13.57 1.98
C ILE A 172 -28.46 -13.26 0.70
N TRP A 173 -29.78 -13.47 0.68
CA TRP A 173 -30.62 -13.16 -0.49
C TRP A 173 -30.82 -11.65 -0.72
N ARG A 174 -30.98 -10.88 0.36
CA ARG A 174 -31.07 -9.42 0.27
C ARG A 174 -29.73 -8.80 -0.15
N LEU A 175 -28.63 -9.52 0.07
CA LEU A 175 -27.33 -9.16 -0.51
C LEU A 175 -27.30 -9.30 -2.01
N LEU A 176 -27.96 -10.28 -2.62
CA LEU A 176 -28.00 -10.38 -4.08
C LEU A 176 -28.75 -9.19 -4.70
N GLU A 177 -29.79 -8.71 -4.03
CA GLU A 177 -30.54 -7.51 -4.39
C GLU A 177 -29.67 -6.24 -4.28
N ILE A 178 -28.99 -6.07 -3.15
CA ILE A 178 -28.10 -4.93 -2.90
C ILE A 178 -26.84 -5.00 -3.78
N PHE A 179 -26.23 -6.17 -3.95
CA PHE A 179 -25.00 -6.37 -4.73
C PHE A 179 -25.22 -6.09 -6.21
N SER A 180 -26.40 -6.47 -6.75
CA SER A 180 -26.82 -6.15 -8.12
C SER A 180 -26.81 -4.65 -8.42
N THR A 181 -26.86 -3.79 -7.41
CA THR A 181 -26.79 -2.32 -7.57
C THR A 181 -25.37 -1.78 -7.63
N THR A 182 -24.45 -2.38 -6.87
CA THR A 182 -23.17 -1.72 -6.53
C THR A 182 -22.13 -1.75 -7.66
N GLU A 183 -22.19 -2.73 -8.57
CA GLU A 183 -21.28 -2.83 -9.72
C GLU A 183 -21.73 -2.02 -10.95
N LEU A 184 -22.88 -1.34 -10.90
CA LEU A 184 -23.55 -0.81 -12.10
C LEU A 184 -23.71 0.72 -12.14
N GLY A 185 -23.16 1.45 -11.16
CA GLY A 185 -23.31 2.91 -11.08
C GLY A 185 -24.72 3.37 -10.68
N VAL A 186 -25.48 2.50 -10.02
CA VAL A 186 -26.82 2.76 -9.49
C VAL A 186 -26.72 3.56 -8.19
N THR A 187 -27.63 4.50 -7.97
CA THR A 187 -27.64 5.30 -6.72
C THR A 187 -28.32 4.52 -5.61
N VAL A 188 -27.59 4.18 -4.55
CA VAL A 188 -28.14 3.47 -3.37
C VAL A 188 -28.32 4.47 -2.22
N ARG A 189 -29.53 4.50 -1.66
CA ARG A 189 -29.88 5.35 -0.51
C ARG A 189 -30.37 4.49 0.64
N LEU A 190 -29.76 4.67 1.81
CA LEU A 190 -30.20 4.07 3.06
C LEU A 190 -31.17 5.03 3.75
N GLN A 191 -32.31 4.53 4.23
CA GLN A 191 -33.32 5.38 4.90
C GLN A 191 -33.90 4.68 6.14
N LEU A 192 -33.93 5.45 7.22
CA LEU A 192 -34.51 5.08 8.52
C LEU A 192 -35.90 5.71 8.67
N SER A 193 -36.74 5.14 9.55
CA SER A 193 -37.99 5.77 9.97
C SER A 193 -37.73 6.98 10.86
N ALA A 194 -38.71 7.87 11.03
CA ALA A 194 -38.55 9.05 11.89
C ALA A 194 -38.21 8.67 13.34
N LYS A 195 -38.80 7.60 13.85
CA LYS A 195 -38.53 7.06 15.18
C LYS A 195 -37.10 6.55 15.33
N GLU A 196 -36.61 5.79 14.35
CA GLU A 196 -35.24 5.27 14.34
C GLU A 196 -34.21 6.40 14.17
N LEU A 197 -34.52 7.45 13.38
CA LEU A 197 -33.67 8.64 13.25
C LEU A 197 -33.49 9.36 14.59
N VAL A 198 -34.55 9.50 15.39
CA VAL A 198 -34.47 10.11 16.72
C VAL A 198 -33.60 9.26 17.64
N ALA A 199 -33.85 7.96 17.70
CA ALA A 199 -33.08 7.04 18.54
C ALA A 199 -31.58 7.04 18.17
N LEU A 200 -31.27 7.00 16.88
CA LEU A 200 -29.90 7.07 16.37
C LEU A 200 -29.22 8.40 16.71
N THR A 201 -29.94 9.52 16.62
CA THR A 201 -29.42 10.85 16.97
C THR A 201 -29.08 10.94 18.46
N GLU A 202 -29.90 10.32 19.32
CA GLU A 202 -29.62 10.23 20.75
C GLU A 202 -28.38 9.38 21.04
N GLU A 203 -28.21 8.28 20.33
CA GLU A 203 -27.04 7.41 20.46
C GLU A 203 -25.76 8.09 19.96
N LEU A 204 -25.80 8.77 18.81
CA LEU A 204 -24.69 9.59 18.29
C LEU A 204 -24.23 10.68 19.28
N SER A 205 -25.15 11.14 20.14
CA SER A 205 -24.89 12.13 21.18
C SER A 205 -24.40 11.53 22.51
N GLY A 206 -24.32 10.20 22.61
CA GLY A 206 -23.87 9.48 23.79
C GLY A 206 -22.34 9.50 23.96
N GLU A 207 -21.88 9.40 25.22
CA GLU A 207 -20.44 9.29 25.55
C GLU A 207 -19.85 7.93 25.12
N ASP A 208 -20.68 6.88 25.11
CA ASP A 208 -20.32 5.51 24.74
C ASP A 208 -20.79 5.16 23.31
N PHE A 209 -20.75 6.12 22.38
CA PHE A 209 -21.08 5.83 20.98
C PHE A 209 -20.06 4.84 20.39
N ASN A 210 -20.40 3.57 20.45
CA ASN A 210 -19.66 2.48 19.83
C ASN A 210 -20.62 1.72 18.91
N LEU A 211 -20.97 2.38 17.80
CA LEU A 211 -21.54 1.66 16.68
C LEU A 211 -20.39 0.81 16.12
N ASP A 212 -20.34 -0.45 16.54
CA ASP A 212 -19.45 -1.43 15.94
C ASP A 212 -20.03 -1.77 14.56
N ILE A 213 -19.88 -0.83 13.61
CA ILE A 213 -20.40 -0.95 12.24
C ILE A 213 -19.81 -2.22 11.60
N ASP A 214 -18.66 -2.69 12.09
CA ASP A 214 -18.06 -3.96 11.68
C ASP A 214 -18.88 -5.19 12.08
N LYS A 215 -19.78 -5.12 13.07
CA LYS A 215 -20.80 -6.18 13.34
C LYS A 215 -21.94 -6.20 12.34
N TRP A 216 -22.11 -5.14 11.56
CA TRP A 216 -23.06 -5.11 10.44
C TRP A 216 -22.44 -5.64 9.15
N LYS A 217 -21.26 -6.26 9.24
CA LYS A 217 -20.70 -7.05 8.16
C LYS A 217 -21.60 -8.24 7.90
N VAL A 218 -21.77 -8.52 6.62
CA VAL A 218 -22.20 -9.82 6.15
C VAL A 218 -21.15 -10.83 6.59
N GLU A 219 -21.50 -11.64 7.58
CA GLU A 219 -20.98 -12.99 7.69
C GLU A 219 -21.88 -13.88 6.83
N ALA A 220 -21.30 -14.61 5.89
CA ALA A 220 -22.05 -15.62 5.15
C ALA A 220 -22.33 -16.77 6.11
N ASP A 221 -23.29 -16.59 7.00
CA ASP A 221 -23.65 -17.56 8.00
C ASP A 221 -24.43 -18.70 7.33
N LEU A 222 -23.72 -19.81 7.10
CA LEU A 222 -24.28 -21.04 6.54
C LEU A 222 -25.30 -21.68 7.49
N GLU A 223 -25.29 -21.35 8.79
CA GLU A 223 -26.28 -21.84 9.76
C GLU A 223 -27.64 -21.13 9.62
N CYS A 224 -27.64 -19.83 9.27
CA CYS A 224 -28.86 -19.09 8.93
C CYS A 224 -29.43 -19.44 7.53
N ALA A 225 -28.74 -20.29 6.77
CA ALA A 225 -29.10 -20.72 5.41
C ALA A 225 -29.88 -22.04 5.36
N GLU A 226 -30.32 -22.58 6.51
CA GLU A 226 -31.13 -23.81 6.59
C GLU A 226 -32.49 -23.68 5.87
N ASP A 227 -33.00 -22.45 5.74
CA ASP A 227 -34.26 -22.12 5.08
C ASP A 227 -34.06 -21.69 3.61
N LEU A 228 -33.27 -22.41 2.79
CA LEU A 228 -33.05 -22.07 1.37
C LEU A 228 -33.86 -22.92 0.36
N GLY A 229 -34.69 -23.85 0.83
CA GLY A 229 -35.36 -24.80 -0.07
C GLY A 229 -34.33 -25.68 -0.81
N PRO A 230 -34.68 -26.31 -1.95
CA PRO A 230 -33.78 -27.25 -2.65
C PRO A 230 -32.55 -26.58 -3.33
N GLN A 231 -32.33 -25.27 -3.14
CA GLN A 231 -31.19 -24.54 -3.69
C GLN A 231 -30.03 -24.56 -2.69
N GLU A 232 -28.90 -25.17 -3.06
CA GLU A 232 -27.75 -25.36 -2.17
C GLU A 232 -27.12 -24.00 -1.76
N PRO A 233 -26.93 -23.73 -0.45
CA PRO A 233 -26.28 -22.52 0.08
C PRO A 233 -24.93 -22.19 -0.58
N ASN A 234 -24.20 -23.23 -1.00
CA ASN A 234 -22.91 -23.13 -1.67
C ASN A 234 -23.00 -22.38 -3.01
N ARG A 235 -24.10 -22.51 -3.76
CA ARG A 235 -24.23 -21.84 -5.07
C ARG A 235 -24.49 -20.33 -4.93
N VAL A 236 -25.21 -19.91 -3.89
CA VAL A 236 -25.42 -18.48 -3.59
C VAL A 236 -24.10 -17.85 -3.17
N LEU A 237 -23.31 -18.56 -2.36
CA LEU A 237 -21.97 -18.12 -1.96
C LEU A 237 -21.01 -18.05 -3.16
N GLU A 238 -21.03 -19.04 -4.06
CA GLU A 238 -20.27 -19.02 -5.32
C GLU A 238 -20.67 -17.83 -6.20
N ALA A 239 -21.96 -17.49 -6.29
CA ALA A 239 -22.42 -16.32 -7.04
C ALA A 239 -21.93 -15.00 -6.41
N VAL A 240 -21.96 -14.87 -5.08
CA VAL A 240 -21.40 -13.72 -4.36
C VAL A 240 -19.88 -13.61 -4.57
N GLN A 241 -19.18 -14.75 -4.62
CA GLN A 241 -17.74 -14.81 -4.91
C GLN A 241 -17.40 -14.41 -6.35
N LEU A 242 -18.15 -14.94 -7.34
CA LEU A 242 -18.02 -14.61 -8.77
C LEU A 242 -18.25 -13.11 -9.04
N LEU A 243 -19.07 -12.46 -8.22
CA LEU A 243 -19.42 -11.05 -8.36
C LEU A 243 -18.48 -10.10 -7.58
N GLY A 244 -17.41 -10.57 -6.94
CA GLY A 244 -16.43 -9.70 -6.27
C GLY A 244 -16.35 -9.82 -4.75
N GLY A 245 -17.05 -10.80 -4.16
CA GLY A 245 -16.89 -11.25 -2.78
C GLY A 245 -17.63 -10.42 -1.73
N SER A 246 -17.92 -11.06 -0.59
CA SER A 246 -18.61 -10.44 0.58
C SER A 246 -17.85 -9.24 1.17
N SER A 247 -16.53 -9.22 1.05
CA SER A 247 -15.67 -8.13 1.54
C SER A 247 -15.90 -6.81 0.81
N THR A 248 -16.06 -6.84 -0.52
CA THR A 248 -16.30 -5.64 -1.34
C THR A 248 -17.68 -5.05 -1.07
N LEU A 249 -18.69 -5.90 -0.90
CA LEU A 249 -20.04 -5.49 -0.53
C LEU A 249 -20.05 -4.81 0.84
N ASN A 250 -19.46 -5.47 1.84
CA ASN A 250 -19.33 -4.95 3.19
C ASN A 250 -18.66 -3.57 3.15
N ALA A 251 -17.53 -3.41 2.45
CA ALA A 251 -16.85 -2.12 2.36
C ALA A 251 -17.76 -0.99 1.82
N ARG A 252 -18.55 -1.24 0.78
CA ARG A 252 -19.46 -0.24 0.19
C ARG A 252 -20.64 0.09 1.09
N MET A 253 -21.27 -0.92 1.69
CA MET A 253 -22.41 -0.71 2.59
C MET A 253 -21.98 0.05 3.84
N LEU A 254 -20.86 -0.35 4.44
CA LEU A 254 -20.27 0.35 5.59
C LEU A 254 -19.93 1.81 5.24
N ALA A 255 -19.46 2.08 4.02
CA ALA A 255 -19.21 3.45 3.56
C ALA A 255 -20.51 4.27 3.43
N ALA A 256 -21.56 3.72 2.83
CA ALA A 256 -22.87 4.38 2.71
C ALA A 256 -23.50 4.67 4.08
N LEU A 257 -23.36 3.74 5.03
CA LEU A 257 -23.78 3.90 6.42
C LEU A 257 -23.03 5.04 7.11
N ARG A 258 -21.69 5.02 7.03
CA ARG A 258 -20.84 6.09 7.59
C ARG A 258 -21.23 7.45 7.01
N HIS A 259 -21.53 7.52 5.71
CA HIS A 259 -22.00 8.74 5.07
C HIS A 259 -23.33 9.23 5.64
N LEU A 260 -24.33 8.35 5.77
CA LEU A 260 -25.63 8.71 6.36
C LEU A 260 -25.45 9.23 7.80
N LEU A 261 -24.63 8.55 8.60
CA LEU A 261 -24.34 8.93 9.99
C LEU A 261 -23.64 10.29 10.08
N ALA A 262 -22.65 10.53 9.21
CA ALA A 262 -21.93 11.80 9.17
C ALA A 262 -22.87 12.96 8.81
N GLU A 263 -23.73 12.79 7.80
CA GLU A 263 -24.70 13.82 7.40
C GLU A 263 -25.73 14.10 8.50
N LEU A 264 -26.29 13.05 9.11
CA LEU A 264 -27.23 13.21 10.22
C LEU A 264 -26.58 13.94 11.40
N GLY A 265 -25.34 13.58 11.72
CA GLY A 265 -24.56 14.23 12.77
C GLY A 265 -24.29 15.70 12.48
N LEU A 266 -23.87 16.04 11.25
CA LEU A 266 -23.66 17.42 10.82
C LEU A 266 -24.95 18.26 10.89
N GLN A 267 -26.08 17.71 10.43
CA GLN A 267 -27.39 18.37 10.53
C GLN A 267 -27.78 18.63 11.99
N THR A 268 -27.50 17.66 12.87
CA THR A 268 -27.76 17.77 14.30
C THR A 268 -26.89 18.84 14.94
N LEU A 269 -25.60 18.89 14.61
CA LEU A 269 -24.67 19.93 15.07
C LEU A 269 -25.15 21.33 14.63
N ALA A 270 -25.51 21.50 13.36
CA ALA A 270 -26.02 22.78 12.85
C ALA A 270 -27.32 23.21 13.56
N ALA A 271 -28.22 22.27 13.86
CA ALA A 271 -29.44 22.55 14.61
C ALA A 271 -29.13 22.96 16.07
N LEU A 272 -28.15 22.31 16.71
CA LEU A 272 -27.72 22.61 18.08
C LEU A 272 -26.99 23.96 18.19
N GLU A 273 -26.11 24.31 17.26
CA GLU A 273 -25.45 25.62 17.22
C GLU A 273 -26.48 26.76 17.11
N GLY A 274 -27.52 26.57 16.27
CA GLY A 274 -28.64 27.50 16.14
C GLY A 274 -29.49 27.65 17.41
N LEU A 275 -29.47 26.64 18.30
CA LEU A 275 -30.15 26.63 19.60
C LEU A 275 -29.27 27.16 20.73
N GLU A 276 -27.97 26.86 20.76
CA GLU A 276 -26.99 27.42 21.71
C GLU A 276 -26.86 28.94 21.54
N ALA A 277 -26.92 29.45 20.30
CA ALA A 277 -27.01 30.89 20.03
C ALA A 277 -28.29 31.55 20.61
N LYS A 278 -29.31 30.75 20.96
CA LYS A 278 -30.61 31.22 21.47
C LYS A 278 -30.87 30.84 22.93
N ALA A 279 -30.16 29.87 23.51
CA ALA A 279 -30.42 29.36 24.85
C ALA A 279 -29.12 29.03 25.60
N ALA A 280 -28.82 29.80 26.65
CA ALA A 280 -27.67 29.61 27.54
C ALA A 280 -27.82 28.41 28.52
N THR A 281 -28.70 27.45 28.26
CA THR A 281 -29.18 26.49 29.28
C THR A 281 -29.33 25.04 28.81
N THR A 282 -28.77 24.63 27.68
CA THR A 282 -28.82 23.23 27.27
C THR A 282 -27.68 22.44 27.92
N LYS A 283 -28.00 21.68 28.98
CA LYS A 283 -27.10 20.83 29.78
C LYS A 283 -26.56 19.58 29.06
N ARG A 284 -26.69 19.47 27.74
CA ARG A 284 -26.19 18.31 26.97
C ARG A 284 -24.76 18.63 26.52
N SER A 285 -23.79 17.82 26.90
CA SER A 285 -22.42 17.94 26.38
C SER A 285 -22.48 17.64 24.88
N VAL A 286 -22.27 18.64 24.03
CA VAL A 286 -22.18 18.47 22.57
C VAL A 286 -20.85 17.79 22.17
N SER A 287 -19.91 17.69 23.11
CA SER A 287 -18.55 17.18 22.90
C SER A 287 -18.49 15.75 22.32
N PRO A 288 -19.27 14.76 22.79
CA PRO A 288 -19.27 13.42 22.21
C PRO A 288 -19.78 13.41 20.77
N LEU A 289 -20.85 14.16 20.48
CA LEU A 289 -21.39 14.28 19.12
C LEU A 289 -20.35 14.86 18.15
N ILE A 290 -19.66 15.93 18.53
CA ILE A 290 -18.61 16.55 17.71
C ILE A 290 -17.51 15.52 17.41
N LEU A 291 -17.04 14.79 18.42
CA LEU A 291 -15.99 13.80 18.26
C LEU A 291 -16.41 12.65 17.34
N ASN A 292 -17.62 12.11 17.53
CA ASN A 292 -18.15 11.02 16.73
C ASN A 292 -18.31 11.42 15.26
N VAL A 293 -18.83 12.62 14.99
CA VAL A 293 -18.95 13.15 13.62
C VAL A 293 -17.59 13.38 13.00
N ALA A 294 -16.63 13.94 13.75
CA ALA A 294 -15.26 14.15 13.27
C ALA A 294 -14.58 12.82 12.88
N GLU A 295 -14.75 11.77 13.69
CA GLU A 295 -14.22 10.44 13.40
C GLU A 295 -14.87 9.81 12.16
N LEU A 296 -16.20 9.93 12.02
CA LEU A 296 -16.91 9.48 10.82
C LEU A 296 -16.40 10.18 9.56
N LEU A 297 -16.27 11.51 9.58
CA LEU A 297 -15.75 12.29 8.45
C LEU A 297 -14.30 11.91 8.11
N LYS A 298 -13.45 11.66 9.13
CA LYS A 298 -12.09 11.15 8.93
C LYS A 298 -12.09 9.80 8.21
N THR A 299 -12.96 8.87 8.60
CA THR A 299 -13.05 7.54 7.94
C THR A 299 -13.57 7.62 6.50
N LEU A 300 -14.41 8.62 6.19
CA LEU A 300 -14.91 8.90 4.84
C LEU A 300 -13.88 9.63 3.95
N GLY A 301 -12.75 10.09 4.51
CA GLY A 301 -11.75 10.87 3.79
C GLY A 301 -12.12 12.36 3.62
N ARG A 302 -13.18 12.84 4.28
CA ARG A 302 -13.59 14.26 4.32
C ARG A 302 -12.75 15.02 5.36
N LEU A 303 -11.43 15.02 5.16
CA LEU A 303 -10.46 15.43 6.18
C LEU A 303 -10.55 16.93 6.53
N GLU A 304 -10.80 17.79 5.54
CA GLU A 304 -10.90 19.25 5.75
C GLU A 304 -12.13 19.63 6.61
N GLU A 305 -13.23 18.89 6.48
CA GLU A 305 -14.43 19.10 7.30
C GLU A 305 -14.28 18.55 8.71
N ALA A 306 -13.51 17.46 8.86
CA ALA A 306 -13.25 16.83 10.15
C ALA A 306 -12.28 17.65 11.02
N GLU A 307 -11.28 18.31 10.43
CA GLU A 307 -10.26 19.09 11.13
C GLU A 307 -10.81 20.10 12.16
N PRO A 308 -11.72 21.03 11.80
CA PRO A 308 -12.26 22.00 12.76
C PRO A 308 -13.05 21.35 13.89
N LEU A 309 -13.77 20.26 13.61
CA LEU A 309 -14.52 19.52 14.62
C LEU A 309 -13.59 18.84 15.63
N PHE A 310 -12.48 18.24 15.19
CA PHE A 310 -11.48 17.69 16.12
C PHE A 310 -10.84 18.76 16.98
N HIS A 311 -10.56 19.95 16.43
CA HIS A 311 -10.04 21.07 17.22
C HIS A 311 -11.04 21.56 18.28
N ASP A 312 -12.33 21.66 17.95
CA ASP A 312 -13.37 22.02 18.92
C ASP A 312 -13.53 20.92 20.00
N ALA A 313 -13.63 19.66 19.60
CA ALA A 313 -13.68 18.52 20.52
C ALA A 313 -12.48 18.52 21.49
N LEU A 314 -11.26 18.78 20.97
CA LEU A 314 -10.05 18.84 21.78
C LEU A 314 -10.07 20.04 22.75
N ALA A 315 -10.50 21.21 22.30
CA ALA A 315 -10.58 22.41 23.14
C ALA A 315 -11.56 22.20 24.30
N ARG A 316 -12.73 21.61 24.03
CA ARG A 316 -13.73 21.26 25.04
C ARG A 316 -13.21 20.20 26.00
N ALA A 317 -12.61 19.12 25.50
CA ALA A 317 -12.04 18.05 26.33
C ALA A 317 -10.92 18.55 27.25
N ARG A 318 -10.04 19.45 26.77
CA ARG A 318 -9.02 20.10 27.61
C ARG A 318 -9.65 20.93 28.74
N GLY A 319 -10.76 21.63 28.45
CA GLY A 319 -11.47 22.43 29.44
C GLY A 319 -12.23 21.61 30.50
N THR A 320 -12.78 20.46 30.13
CA THR A 320 -13.63 19.64 31.00
C THR A 320 -12.89 18.50 31.71
N LEU A 321 -12.05 17.75 30.98
CA LEU A 321 -11.37 16.54 31.46
C LEU A 321 -9.90 16.81 31.86
N GLY A 322 -9.29 17.86 31.31
CA GLY A 322 -7.88 18.20 31.51
C GLY A 322 -6.95 17.59 30.45
N GLU A 323 -5.69 18.05 30.41
CA GLU A 323 -4.74 17.72 29.33
C GLU A 323 -4.31 16.25 29.28
N GLY A 324 -4.12 15.60 30.44
CA GLY A 324 -3.61 14.23 30.50
C GLY A 324 -4.68 13.16 30.58
N HIS A 325 -5.96 13.52 30.60
CA HIS A 325 -7.05 12.55 30.70
C HIS A 325 -7.08 11.65 29.45
N GLN A 326 -7.35 10.35 29.64
CA GLN A 326 -7.35 9.34 28.57
C GLN A 326 -8.21 9.76 27.35
N GLY A 327 -9.40 10.32 27.59
CA GLY A 327 -10.25 10.86 26.53
C GLY A 327 -9.61 12.01 25.74
N THR A 328 -8.93 12.93 26.42
CA THR A 328 -8.20 14.03 25.76
C THR A 328 -7.01 13.51 24.95
N LEU A 329 -6.29 12.51 25.47
CA LEU A 329 -5.19 11.85 24.75
C LEU A 329 -5.70 11.12 23.49
N ALA A 330 -6.84 10.43 23.56
CA ALA A 330 -7.45 9.76 22.42
C ALA A 330 -7.81 10.74 21.29
N ILE A 331 -8.37 11.91 21.64
CA ILE A 331 -8.66 12.98 20.68
C ILE A 331 -7.36 13.52 20.06
N LEU A 332 -6.32 13.75 20.88
CA LEU A 332 -5.01 14.20 20.39
C LEU A 332 -4.41 13.23 19.38
N TYR A 333 -4.47 11.92 19.63
CA TYR A 333 -3.98 10.91 18.69
C TYR A 333 -4.78 10.89 17.38
N SER A 334 -6.11 10.98 17.48
CA SER A 334 -7.00 10.96 16.30
C SER A 334 -6.82 12.21 15.43
N LEU A 335 -6.68 13.39 16.06
CA LEU A 335 -6.36 14.63 15.36
C LEU A 335 -4.96 14.59 14.75
N ALA A 336 -3.96 14.05 15.46
CA ALA A 336 -2.61 13.90 14.92
C ALA A 336 -2.57 12.95 13.70
N GLU A 337 -3.38 11.89 13.69
CA GLU A 337 -3.55 11.00 12.54
C GLU A 337 -4.19 11.74 11.36
N LEU A 338 -5.23 12.54 11.61
CA LEU A 338 -5.87 13.36 10.57
C LEU A 338 -4.90 14.40 9.98
N LEU A 339 -4.13 15.09 10.82
CA LEU A 339 -3.14 16.07 10.37
C LEU A 339 -2.01 15.41 9.57
N GLN A 340 -1.63 14.18 9.89
CA GLN A 340 -0.70 13.39 9.07
C GLN A 340 -1.28 13.11 7.68
N LYS A 341 -2.56 12.72 7.59
CA LYS A 341 -3.25 12.51 6.30
C LYS A 341 -3.38 13.79 5.48
N LEU A 342 -3.47 14.96 6.14
CA LEU A 342 -3.45 16.28 5.50
C LEU A 342 -2.03 16.79 5.17
N GLY A 343 -0.97 16.08 5.55
CA GLY A 343 0.42 16.51 5.37
C GLY A 343 0.92 17.57 6.35
N LYS A 344 0.11 17.96 7.36
CA LYS A 344 0.45 18.93 8.41
C LYS A 344 1.30 18.30 9.53
N LEU A 345 2.45 17.74 9.17
CA LEU A 345 3.29 16.93 10.07
C LEU A 345 3.85 17.71 11.27
N GLY A 346 4.11 19.01 11.12
CA GLY A 346 4.64 19.86 12.21
C GLY A 346 3.62 20.06 13.33
N GLU A 347 2.36 20.31 12.98
CA GLU A 347 1.27 20.46 13.95
C GLU A 347 0.98 19.13 14.66
N ALA A 348 0.94 18.02 13.91
CA ALA A 348 0.80 16.68 14.47
C ALA A 348 1.90 16.38 15.51
N GLN A 349 3.15 16.77 15.23
CA GLN A 349 4.27 16.58 16.14
C GLN A 349 4.11 17.36 17.44
N VAL A 350 3.66 18.63 17.36
CA VAL A 350 3.41 19.45 18.56
C VAL A 350 2.31 18.83 19.43
N LEU A 351 1.22 18.36 18.80
CA LEU A 351 0.13 17.70 19.52
C LEU A 351 0.59 16.40 20.20
N LEU A 352 1.30 15.52 19.48
CA LEU A 352 1.82 14.28 20.05
C LEU A 352 2.87 14.53 21.14
N HIS A 353 3.71 15.56 20.98
CA HIS A 353 4.63 15.97 22.04
C HIS A 353 3.86 16.41 23.29
N SER A 354 2.82 17.23 23.14
CA SER A 354 1.96 17.63 24.27
C SER A 354 1.30 16.43 24.94
N ALA A 355 0.83 15.44 24.17
CA ALA A 355 0.27 14.19 24.67
C ALA A 355 1.28 13.40 25.52
N THR A 356 2.53 13.26 25.03
CA THR A 356 3.59 12.56 25.79
C THR A 356 3.96 13.25 27.10
N VAL A 357 3.94 14.59 27.12
CA VAL A 357 4.24 15.36 28.34
C VAL A 357 3.10 15.23 29.34
N ALA A 358 1.86 15.39 28.89
CA ALA A 358 0.67 15.31 29.73
C ALA A 358 0.48 13.90 30.32
N SER A 359 0.58 12.85 29.50
CA SER A 359 0.44 11.47 29.95
C SER A 359 1.55 11.09 30.95
N ARG A 360 2.79 11.54 30.69
CA ARG A 360 3.93 11.31 31.60
C ARG A 360 3.74 12.02 32.94
N ALA A 361 3.22 13.24 32.93
CA ALA A 361 2.98 14.01 34.16
C ALA A 361 1.86 13.38 35.00
N GLN A 362 0.80 12.90 34.35
CA GLN A 362 -0.37 12.35 35.04
C GLN A 362 -0.17 10.90 35.51
N TYR A 363 0.38 10.03 34.65
CA TYR A 363 0.44 8.59 34.91
C TYR A 363 1.86 8.06 35.14
N GLY A 364 2.88 8.89 34.89
CA GLY A 364 4.27 8.49 34.94
C GLY A 364 4.80 7.89 33.63
N VAL A 365 6.11 7.66 33.59
CA VAL A 365 6.85 7.22 32.38
C VAL A 365 6.45 5.83 31.92
N TRP A 366 6.11 4.96 32.86
CA TRP A 366 5.86 3.55 32.56
C TRP A 366 4.40 3.25 32.25
N HIS A 367 3.45 4.16 32.46
CA HIS A 367 2.03 3.84 32.22
C HIS A 367 1.75 3.42 30.76
N PRO A 368 0.87 2.44 30.50
CA PRO A 368 0.53 1.99 29.14
C PRO A 368 0.21 3.13 28.18
N ASP A 369 -0.60 4.11 28.60
CA ASP A 369 -0.93 5.28 27.77
C ASP A 369 0.28 6.15 27.42
N THR A 370 1.23 6.30 28.34
CA THR A 370 2.49 7.02 28.08
C THR A 370 3.40 6.25 27.13
N LEU A 371 3.44 4.93 27.25
CA LEU A 371 4.20 4.08 26.32
C LEU A 371 3.58 4.09 24.92
N SER A 372 2.25 4.13 24.82
CA SER A 372 1.52 4.33 23.56
C SER A 372 1.76 5.73 22.99
N ALA A 373 1.78 6.78 23.83
CA ALA A 373 2.14 8.14 23.41
C ALA A 373 3.55 8.19 22.79
N PHE A 374 4.52 7.53 23.44
CA PHE A 374 5.89 7.44 22.91
C PHE A 374 5.94 6.69 21.57
N GLN A 375 5.17 5.63 21.42
CA GLN A 375 5.07 4.88 20.16
C GLN A 375 4.55 5.79 19.04
N THR A 376 3.39 6.44 19.23
CA THR A 376 2.76 7.28 18.19
C THR A 376 3.64 8.46 17.79
N LEU A 377 4.31 9.10 18.75
CA LEU A 377 5.28 10.16 18.44
C LEU A 377 6.50 9.62 17.70
N ALA A 378 6.98 8.42 18.04
CA ALA A 378 8.09 7.78 17.35
C ALA A 378 7.73 7.40 15.91
N ASP A 379 6.52 6.90 15.68
CA ASP A 379 6.01 6.58 14.34
C ASP A 379 6.04 7.84 13.45
N LEU A 380 5.55 8.98 13.95
CA LEU A 380 5.60 10.27 13.23
C LEU A 380 7.04 10.74 12.96
N LEU A 381 7.91 10.67 13.96
CA LEU A 381 9.32 11.07 13.81
C LEU A 381 10.05 10.19 12.78
N GLN A 382 9.71 8.90 12.71
CA GLN A 382 10.23 7.99 11.69
C GLN A 382 9.78 8.42 10.29
N VAL A 383 8.50 8.78 10.10
CA VAL A 383 7.97 9.30 8.82
C VAL A 383 8.68 10.60 8.41
N GLN A 384 8.97 11.48 9.37
CA GLN A 384 9.74 12.71 9.13
C GLN A 384 11.23 12.47 8.87
N GLY A 385 11.75 11.25 9.05
CA GLY A 385 13.16 10.91 8.91
C GLY A 385 14.03 11.23 10.13
N ASN A 386 13.45 11.62 11.26
CA ASN A 386 14.17 11.87 12.52
C ASN A 386 14.40 10.57 13.31
N LEU A 387 15.22 9.69 12.74
CA LEU A 387 15.39 8.32 13.21
C LEU A 387 16.01 8.24 14.62
N ASP A 388 16.89 9.17 14.99
CA ASP A 388 17.57 9.15 16.30
C ASP A 388 16.60 9.40 17.47
N GLN A 389 15.65 10.32 17.29
CA GLN A 389 14.62 10.56 18.30
C GLN A 389 13.60 9.43 18.34
N ALA A 390 13.18 8.93 17.17
CA ALA A 390 12.29 7.77 17.07
C ALA A 390 12.88 6.55 17.78
N GLN A 391 14.16 6.24 17.56
CA GLN A 391 14.87 5.14 18.20
C GLN A 391 14.83 5.25 19.73
N ARG A 392 15.07 6.44 20.29
CA ARG A 392 15.06 6.67 21.75
C ARG A 392 13.67 6.45 22.35
N LEU A 393 12.63 6.92 21.67
CA LEU A 393 11.26 6.76 22.11
C LEU A 393 10.83 5.28 22.04
N TYR A 394 11.07 4.59 20.92
CA TYR A 394 10.79 3.15 20.81
C TYR A 394 11.58 2.32 21.82
N ALA A 395 12.85 2.64 22.06
CA ALA A 395 13.66 1.94 23.06
C ALA A 395 13.09 2.13 24.48
N THR A 396 12.59 3.33 24.77
CA THR A 396 11.94 3.62 26.07
C THR A 396 10.60 2.89 26.19
N ALA A 397 9.77 2.94 25.14
CA ALA A 397 8.49 2.23 25.09
C ALA A 397 8.69 0.71 25.24
N MET A 398 9.62 0.13 24.48
CA MET A 398 9.99 -1.29 24.55
C MET A 398 10.45 -1.69 25.94
N LYS A 399 11.35 -0.91 26.56
CA LYS A 399 11.83 -1.18 27.93
C LYS A 399 10.68 -1.14 28.94
N GLY A 400 9.75 -0.19 28.80
CA GLY A 400 8.60 -0.07 29.69
C GLY A 400 7.63 -1.24 29.59
N ARG A 401 7.24 -1.57 28.36
CA ARG A 401 6.33 -2.69 28.08
C ARG A 401 6.94 -4.02 28.53
N ARG A 402 8.25 -4.22 28.33
CA ARG A 402 8.96 -5.41 28.81
C ARG A 402 8.93 -5.55 30.33
N VAL A 403 9.02 -4.45 31.07
CA VAL A 403 8.95 -4.47 32.54
C VAL A 403 7.53 -4.73 33.04
N GLN A 404 6.52 -4.15 32.40
CA GLN A 404 5.13 -4.23 32.86
C GLN A 404 4.38 -5.47 32.41
N LEU A 405 4.53 -5.83 31.13
CA LEU A 405 3.74 -6.86 30.45
C LEU A 405 4.58 -8.12 30.20
N GLY A 406 5.89 -8.04 30.37
CA GLY A 406 6.84 -9.11 30.03
C GLY A 406 7.25 -9.08 28.55
N SER A 407 8.19 -9.96 28.19
CA SER A 407 8.77 -10.03 26.84
C SER A 407 7.87 -10.71 25.81
N THR A 408 6.87 -11.50 26.25
CA THR A 408 5.98 -12.29 25.38
C THR A 408 4.71 -11.55 24.99
N HIS A 409 4.41 -10.42 25.62
CA HIS A 409 3.19 -9.66 25.34
C HIS A 409 3.22 -9.04 23.94
N VAL A 410 2.08 -9.07 23.24
CA VAL A 410 1.93 -8.59 21.85
C VAL A 410 2.45 -7.17 21.67
N ASP A 411 2.13 -6.26 22.60
CA ASP A 411 2.61 -4.87 22.56
C ASP A 411 4.12 -4.71 22.76
N THR A 412 4.74 -5.58 23.57
CA THR A 412 6.19 -5.59 23.75
C THR A 412 6.84 -6.03 22.44
N ILE A 413 6.32 -7.09 21.81
CA ILE A 413 6.81 -7.60 20.54
C ILE A 413 6.65 -6.55 19.43
N ARG A 414 5.51 -5.84 19.38
CA ARG A 414 5.28 -4.74 18.46
C ARG A 414 6.32 -3.62 18.62
N SER A 415 6.64 -3.22 19.86
CA SER A 415 7.73 -2.25 20.09
C SER A 415 9.12 -2.77 19.69
N ILE A 416 9.38 -4.08 19.84
CA ILE A 416 10.64 -4.69 19.38
C ILE A 416 10.75 -4.58 17.85
N ASN A 417 9.68 -4.89 17.12
CA ASN A 417 9.64 -4.78 15.66
C ASN A 417 9.82 -3.33 15.18
N ASN A 418 9.09 -2.37 15.75
CA ASN A 418 9.23 -0.97 15.34
C ASN A 418 10.64 -0.43 15.62
N LEU A 419 11.24 -0.81 16.75
CA LEU A 419 12.65 -0.47 17.03
C LEU A 419 13.61 -1.12 16.01
N ALA A 420 13.34 -2.37 15.61
CA ALA A 420 14.13 -3.06 14.60
C ALA A 420 14.03 -2.38 13.22
N ASP A 421 12.84 -1.88 12.85
CA ASP A 421 12.64 -1.10 11.63
C ASP A 421 13.42 0.20 11.61
N VAL A 422 13.41 0.96 12.72
CA VAL A 422 14.22 2.19 12.82
C VAL A 422 15.71 1.88 12.74
N LEU A 423 16.19 0.85 13.43
CA LEU A 423 17.60 0.45 13.37
C LEU A 423 18.03 0.02 11.97
N LYS A 424 17.16 -0.69 11.24
CA LYS A 424 17.38 -1.02 9.83
C LYS A 424 17.47 0.24 8.98
N ALA A 425 16.57 1.21 9.17
CA ALA A 425 16.58 2.49 8.46
C ALA A 425 17.81 3.35 8.79
N GLN A 426 18.36 3.26 10.00
CA GLN A 426 19.62 3.92 10.40
C GLN A 426 20.88 3.27 9.80
N GLY A 427 20.75 2.16 9.06
CA GLY A 427 21.90 1.43 8.52
C GLY A 427 22.57 0.50 9.53
N GLU A 428 21.85 0.08 10.58
CA GLU A 428 22.32 -0.88 11.58
C GLU A 428 21.60 -2.25 11.47
N PRO A 429 21.62 -2.93 10.31
CA PRO A 429 20.84 -4.15 10.09
C PRO A 429 21.25 -5.30 11.01
N GLY A 430 22.49 -5.30 11.51
CA GLY A 430 23.01 -6.25 12.50
C GLY A 430 22.21 -6.24 13.81
N LYS A 431 21.90 -5.04 14.33
CA LYS A 431 21.08 -4.89 15.54
C LYS A 431 19.61 -5.20 15.24
N ALA A 432 19.11 -4.80 14.08
CA ALA A 432 17.75 -5.08 13.64
C ALA A 432 17.47 -6.59 13.57
N VAL A 433 18.35 -7.38 12.95
CA VAL A 433 18.20 -8.85 12.85
C VAL A 433 18.11 -9.52 14.22
N ARG A 434 18.86 -9.05 15.23
CA ARG A 434 18.79 -9.60 16.59
C ARG A 434 17.41 -9.37 17.21
N LEU A 435 16.87 -8.16 17.09
CA LEU A 435 15.54 -7.81 17.59
C LEU A 435 14.43 -8.55 16.83
N TYR A 436 14.54 -8.63 15.51
CA TYR A 436 13.58 -9.38 14.69
C TYR A 436 13.54 -10.87 15.03
N ARG A 437 14.71 -11.50 15.25
CA ARG A 437 14.77 -12.91 15.70
C ARG A 437 14.15 -13.08 17.08
N GLU A 438 14.35 -12.12 17.98
CA GLU A 438 13.69 -12.13 19.29
C GLU A 438 12.17 -12.03 19.15
N ALA A 439 11.67 -11.06 18.37
CA ALA A 439 10.24 -10.87 18.13
C ALA A 439 9.61 -12.10 17.47
N LEU A 440 10.23 -12.65 16.42
CA LEU A 440 9.74 -13.81 15.69
C LEU A 440 9.65 -15.06 16.59
N LYS A 441 10.66 -15.28 17.45
CA LYS A 441 10.65 -16.39 18.41
C LYS A 441 9.41 -16.36 19.31
N TRP A 442 9.02 -15.17 19.77
CA TRP A 442 7.84 -15.03 20.62
C TRP A 442 6.54 -15.07 19.83
N ARG A 443 6.49 -14.49 18.62
CA ARG A 443 5.30 -14.59 17.77
C ARG A 443 4.93 -16.02 17.43
N ARG A 444 5.89 -16.84 16.96
CA ARG A 444 5.66 -18.26 16.67
C ARG A 444 5.23 -19.11 17.88
N LYS A 445 5.45 -18.60 19.10
CA LYS A 445 5.08 -19.31 20.33
C LYS A 445 3.65 -18.97 20.77
N GLU A 446 3.23 -17.72 20.58
CA GLU A 446 1.98 -17.18 21.12
C GLU A 446 0.89 -17.00 20.04
N LEU A 447 1.28 -16.97 18.76
CA LEU A 447 0.41 -16.78 17.60
C LEU A 447 0.66 -17.91 16.57
N GLU A 448 -0.33 -18.16 15.71
CA GLU A 448 -0.19 -19.07 14.58
C GLU A 448 0.82 -18.52 13.55
N ASP A 449 1.46 -19.40 12.78
CA ASP A 449 2.48 -19.01 11.79
C ASP A 449 1.90 -18.12 10.66
N GLU A 450 0.60 -18.27 10.38
CA GLU A 450 -0.15 -17.51 9.37
C GLU A 450 -0.65 -16.14 9.86
N ASP A 451 -0.43 -15.81 11.13
CA ASP A 451 -0.87 -14.53 11.69
C ASP A 451 -0.23 -13.32 10.94
N PRO A 452 -1.01 -12.28 10.56
CA PRO A 452 -0.51 -11.15 9.77
C PRO A 452 0.70 -10.43 10.38
N GLU A 453 0.73 -10.38 11.72
CA GLU A 453 1.80 -9.78 12.49
C GLU A 453 3.05 -10.69 12.43
N THR A 454 2.92 -12.01 12.57
CA THR A 454 4.03 -12.97 12.33
C THR A 454 4.62 -12.79 10.93
N LEU A 455 3.78 -12.74 9.89
CA LEU A 455 4.18 -12.55 8.49
C LEU A 455 4.88 -11.21 8.24
N SER A 456 4.46 -10.15 8.94
CA SER A 456 5.12 -8.83 8.91
C SER A 456 6.53 -8.90 9.51
N THR A 457 6.70 -9.66 10.59
CA THR A 457 8.01 -9.86 11.26
C THR A 457 8.96 -10.66 10.38
N LEU A 458 8.46 -11.71 9.72
CA LEU A 458 9.23 -12.49 8.74
C LEU A 458 9.73 -11.60 7.60
N SER A 459 8.85 -10.79 7.02
CA SER A 459 9.19 -9.86 5.93
C SER A 459 10.21 -8.79 6.39
N GLY A 460 10.07 -8.29 7.62
CA GLY A 460 11.00 -7.33 8.24
C GLY A 460 12.39 -7.92 8.48
N LEU A 461 12.45 -9.15 9.02
CA LEU A 461 13.68 -9.91 9.23
C LEU A 461 14.39 -10.21 7.92
N ALA A 462 13.65 -10.69 6.92
CA ALA A 462 14.17 -10.99 5.58
C ALA A 462 14.81 -9.74 4.96
N GLY A 463 14.13 -8.60 5.02
CA GLY A 463 14.70 -7.33 4.53
C GLY A 463 15.98 -6.90 5.27
N ALA A 464 16.05 -7.14 6.59
CA ALA A 464 17.26 -6.86 7.37
C ALA A 464 18.43 -7.83 7.04
N LEU A 465 18.12 -9.08 6.69
CA LEU A 465 19.10 -10.07 6.22
C LEU A 465 19.61 -9.76 4.81
N VAL A 466 18.75 -9.28 3.90
CA VAL A 466 19.16 -8.76 2.59
C VAL A 466 20.18 -7.64 2.76
N ALA A 467 19.92 -6.70 3.68
CA ALA A 467 20.84 -5.61 3.98
C ALA A 467 22.20 -6.08 4.56
N GLN A 468 22.29 -7.30 5.12
CA GLN A 468 23.54 -7.93 5.54
C GLN A 468 24.19 -8.82 4.46
N GLY A 469 23.54 -9.01 3.30
CA GLY A 469 24.00 -9.94 2.27
C GLY A 469 23.68 -11.42 2.54
N HIS A 470 22.88 -11.74 3.55
CA HIS A 470 22.47 -13.11 3.88
C HIS A 470 21.26 -13.53 3.02
N LEU A 471 21.49 -13.66 1.71
CA LEU A 471 20.42 -13.81 0.71
C LEU A 471 19.65 -15.14 0.83
N SER A 472 20.32 -16.24 1.19
CA SER A 472 19.68 -17.57 1.31
C SER A 472 18.70 -17.68 2.48
N GLU A 473 19.08 -17.14 3.65
CA GLU A 473 18.19 -17.07 4.81
C GLU A 473 17.01 -16.12 4.54
N ALA A 474 17.27 -14.98 3.89
CA ALA A 474 16.22 -14.05 3.48
C ALA A 474 15.22 -14.68 2.49
N TRP A 475 15.70 -15.52 1.55
CA TRP A 475 14.84 -16.23 0.60
C TRP A 475 13.83 -17.13 1.31
N ALA A 476 14.29 -17.95 2.26
CA ALA A 476 13.42 -18.84 3.00
C ALA A 476 12.31 -18.07 3.74
N LEU A 477 12.66 -17.00 4.44
CA LEU A 477 11.72 -16.18 5.21
C LEU A 477 10.74 -15.40 4.34
N TYR A 478 11.20 -14.84 3.21
CA TYR A 478 10.30 -14.15 2.29
C TYR A 478 9.34 -15.12 1.58
N THR A 479 9.79 -16.33 1.25
CA THR A 479 8.95 -17.36 0.65
C THR A 479 7.86 -17.79 1.62
N GLU A 480 8.22 -18.09 2.87
CA GLU A 480 7.27 -18.41 3.94
C GLU A 480 6.25 -17.27 4.14
N ALA A 481 6.72 -16.02 4.24
CA ALA A 481 5.82 -14.87 4.39
C ALA A 481 4.89 -14.65 3.19
N LEU A 482 5.38 -14.90 1.97
CA LEU A 482 4.60 -14.72 0.75
C LEU A 482 3.53 -15.80 0.61
N GLU A 483 3.87 -17.05 0.90
CA GLU A 483 2.94 -18.19 0.87
C GLU A 483 1.81 -17.99 1.90
N GLY A 484 2.16 -17.64 3.14
CA GLY A 484 1.17 -17.32 4.17
C GLY A 484 0.24 -16.17 3.76
N ARG A 485 0.78 -15.06 3.25
CA ARG A 485 -0.04 -13.93 2.79
C ARG A 485 -0.93 -14.27 1.60
N ARG A 486 -0.45 -15.09 0.66
CA ARG A 486 -1.25 -15.56 -0.47
C ARG A 486 -2.41 -16.45 0.00
N SER A 487 -2.18 -17.31 0.99
CA SER A 487 -3.21 -18.16 1.59
C SER A 487 -4.28 -17.33 2.29
N CYS A 488 -3.89 -16.41 3.19
CA CYS A 488 -4.84 -15.70 4.05
C CYS A 488 -5.52 -14.50 3.38
N LEU A 489 -4.80 -13.76 2.52
CA LEU A 489 -5.23 -12.45 1.99
C LEU A 489 -5.43 -12.44 0.48
N GLY A 490 -4.94 -13.47 -0.23
CA GLY A 490 -4.93 -13.55 -1.68
C GLY A 490 -3.76 -12.81 -2.34
N VAL A 491 -3.59 -13.06 -3.65
CA VAL A 491 -2.43 -12.60 -4.44
C VAL A 491 -2.37 -11.09 -4.61
N SER A 492 -3.52 -10.42 -4.70
CA SER A 492 -3.59 -8.98 -4.98
C SER A 492 -3.67 -8.12 -3.71
N HIS A 493 -3.59 -8.69 -2.50
CA HIS A 493 -3.68 -7.87 -1.27
C HIS A 493 -2.44 -6.95 -1.14
N PRO A 494 -2.60 -5.68 -0.68
CA PRO A 494 -1.47 -4.75 -0.55
C PRO A 494 -0.28 -5.32 0.23
N ASP A 495 -0.54 -6.07 1.31
CA ASP A 495 0.51 -6.75 2.07
C ASP A 495 1.18 -7.89 1.31
N THR A 496 0.44 -8.67 0.52
CA THR A 496 1.02 -9.70 -0.35
C THR A 496 1.96 -9.06 -1.37
N LEU A 497 1.51 -7.96 -2.00
CA LEU A 497 2.30 -7.19 -2.97
C LEU A 497 3.52 -6.52 -2.32
N ARG A 498 3.42 -6.09 -1.06
CA ARG A 498 4.55 -5.57 -0.26
C ARG A 498 5.62 -6.64 -0.05
N THR A 499 5.23 -7.86 0.30
CA THR A 499 6.17 -8.99 0.46
C THR A 499 6.76 -9.41 -0.88
N LEU A 500 5.95 -9.47 -1.94
CA LEU A 500 6.42 -9.77 -3.30
C LEU A 500 7.45 -8.73 -3.80
N ASN A 501 7.25 -7.45 -3.49
CA ASN A 501 8.26 -6.42 -3.78
C ASN A 501 9.58 -6.67 -3.02
N GLY A 502 9.49 -7.18 -1.78
CA GLY A 502 10.66 -7.62 -1.01
C GLY A 502 11.40 -8.79 -1.66
N VAL A 503 10.66 -9.80 -2.14
CA VAL A 503 11.20 -10.93 -2.91
C VAL A 503 11.87 -10.44 -4.19
N ALA A 504 11.23 -9.55 -4.94
CA ALA A 504 11.82 -8.97 -6.15
C ALA A 504 13.13 -8.22 -5.86
N GLY A 505 13.17 -7.46 -4.75
CA GLY A 505 14.39 -6.82 -4.26
C GLY A 505 15.48 -7.81 -3.85
N LEU A 506 15.12 -8.94 -3.24
CA LEU A 506 16.06 -10.02 -2.92
C LEU A 506 16.65 -10.67 -4.19
N VAL A 507 15.82 -10.99 -5.19
CA VAL A 507 16.26 -11.55 -6.48
C VAL A 507 17.23 -10.59 -7.17
N LEU A 508 16.91 -9.29 -7.16
CA LEU A 508 17.79 -8.24 -7.66
C LEU A 508 19.12 -8.18 -6.89
N ALA A 509 19.09 -8.28 -5.56
CA ALA A 509 20.30 -8.32 -4.74
C ALA A 509 21.17 -9.56 -5.02
N GLY A 510 20.56 -10.68 -5.45
CA GLY A 510 21.24 -11.87 -5.95
C GLY A 510 21.85 -11.74 -7.34
N GLY A 511 21.65 -10.60 -8.03
CA GLY A 511 22.20 -10.33 -9.37
C GLY A 511 21.33 -10.82 -10.53
N GLU A 512 20.19 -11.45 -10.26
CA GLU A 512 19.29 -12.06 -11.25
C GLU A 512 18.32 -11.01 -11.85
N LEU A 513 18.87 -10.04 -12.59
CA LEU A 513 18.09 -8.90 -13.13
C LEU A 513 16.87 -9.34 -13.96
N LYS A 514 16.98 -10.42 -14.75
CA LYS A 514 15.89 -10.90 -15.62
C LYS A 514 14.76 -11.55 -14.82
N ALA A 515 15.08 -12.24 -13.73
CA ALA A 515 14.08 -12.90 -12.89
C ALA A 515 13.32 -11.91 -11.99
N ALA A 516 13.95 -10.78 -11.63
CA ALA A 516 13.31 -9.74 -10.81
C ALA A 516 12.24 -8.93 -11.59
N GLU A 517 12.42 -8.77 -12.91
CA GLU A 517 11.54 -7.96 -13.78
C GLU A 517 10.06 -8.36 -13.74
N PRO A 518 9.67 -9.64 -13.96
CA PRO A 518 8.26 -10.03 -13.90
C PRO A 518 7.65 -9.78 -12.52
N LEU A 519 8.41 -9.98 -11.43
CA LEU A 519 7.93 -9.75 -10.07
C LEU A 519 7.65 -8.26 -9.81
N PHE A 520 8.55 -7.37 -10.22
CA PHE A 520 8.30 -5.93 -10.08
C PHE A 520 7.15 -5.42 -10.95
N ARG A 521 6.95 -6.00 -12.16
CA ARG A 521 5.78 -5.69 -12.99
C ARG A 521 4.47 -6.15 -12.35
N GLU A 522 4.42 -7.38 -11.85
CA GLU A 522 3.25 -7.92 -11.12
C GLU A 522 2.87 -7.02 -9.93
N VAL A 523 3.87 -6.60 -9.14
CA VAL A 523 3.65 -5.68 -8.02
C VAL A 523 3.08 -4.34 -8.49
N LEU A 524 3.66 -3.75 -9.54
CA LEU A 524 3.23 -2.45 -10.06
C LEU A 524 1.80 -2.52 -10.61
N GLU A 525 1.49 -3.56 -11.39
CA GLU A 525 0.15 -3.80 -11.92
C GLU A 525 -0.87 -3.96 -10.79
N GLY A 526 -0.59 -4.84 -9.81
CA GLY A 526 -1.48 -5.06 -8.68
C GLY A 526 -1.72 -3.81 -7.82
N ARG A 527 -0.67 -3.02 -7.55
CA ARG A 527 -0.78 -1.77 -6.78
C ARG A 527 -1.48 -0.68 -7.57
N SER A 528 -1.18 -0.53 -8.86
CA SER A 528 -1.84 0.47 -9.72
C SER A 528 -3.34 0.20 -9.84
N ALA A 529 -3.76 -1.07 -9.97
CA ALA A 529 -5.15 -1.45 -10.05
C ALA A 529 -5.93 -1.20 -8.75
N LYS A 530 -5.32 -1.43 -7.58
CA LYS A 530 -6.00 -1.29 -6.28
C LYS A 530 -5.89 0.08 -5.65
N LEU A 531 -4.72 0.72 -5.73
CA LEU A 531 -4.41 1.94 -5.01
C LEU A 531 -4.36 3.16 -5.94
N GLY A 532 -4.29 2.94 -7.26
CA GLY A 532 -4.09 3.99 -8.25
C GLY A 532 -2.61 4.35 -8.46
N MET A 533 -2.36 5.06 -9.56
CA MET A 533 -1.01 5.43 -10.01
C MET A 533 -0.31 6.43 -9.09
N ALA A 534 -1.08 7.31 -8.44
CA ALA A 534 -0.53 8.32 -7.56
C ALA A 534 -0.14 7.75 -6.18
N HIS A 535 -0.64 6.59 -5.76
CA HIS A 535 -0.44 6.14 -4.37
C HIS A 535 1.05 5.97 -4.00
N PRO A 536 1.51 6.36 -2.79
CA PRO A 536 2.91 6.30 -2.38
C PRO A 536 3.58 4.93 -2.57
N GLU A 537 2.84 3.85 -2.33
CA GLU A 537 3.32 2.49 -2.58
C GLU A 537 3.49 2.16 -4.08
N THR A 538 2.57 2.63 -4.93
CA THR A 538 2.66 2.47 -6.39
C THR A 538 3.86 3.23 -6.92
N LEU A 539 4.06 4.48 -6.50
CA LEU A 539 5.23 5.30 -6.84
C LEU A 539 6.54 4.62 -6.41
N SER A 540 6.54 3.96 -5.24
CA SER A 540 7.71 3.22 -4.76
C SER A 540 8.01 1.98 -5.62
N SER A 541 6.98 1.26 -6.07
CA SER A 541 7.13 0.16 -7.02
C SER A 541 7.61 0.62 -8.40
N MET A 542 7.11 1.76 -8.90
CA MET A 542 7.58 2.37 -10.15
C MET A 542 9.08 2.70 -10.09
N ASN A 543 9.54 3.33 -9.00
CA ASN A 543 10.96 3.63 -8.81
C ASN A 543 11.83 2.36 -8.76
N ASN A 544 11.35 1.29 -8.12
CA ASN A 544 12.09 0.03 -8.05
C ASN A 544 12.20 -0.63 -9.43
N LEU A 545 11.11 -0.69 -10.19
CA LEU A 545 11.11 -1.20 -11.56
C LEU A 545 12.01 -0.36 -12.47
N ALA A 546 11.95 0.97 -12.37
CA ALA A 546 12.83 1.88 -13.12
C ALA A 546 14.31 1.65 -12.81
N SER A 547 14.65 1.43 -11.53
CA SER A 547 16.01 1.12 -11.09
C SER A 547 16.50 -0.21 -11.66
N LEU A 548 15.63 -1.22 -11.71
CA LEU A 548 15.94 -2.50 -12.35
C LEU A 548 16.16 -2.34 -13.87
N LEU A 549 15.25 -1.64 -14.56
CA LEU A 549 15.35 -1.42 -16.01
C LEU A 549 16.63 -0.66 -16.37
N LYS A 550 17.01 0.35 -15.57
CA LYS A 550 18.30 1.01 -15.68
C LYS A 550 19.46 0.02 -15.54
N ALA A 551 19.44 -0.87 -14.53
CA ALA A 551 20.49 -1.86 -14.32
C ALA A 551 20.58 -2.87 -15.49
N GLN A 552 19.48 -3.13 -16.19
CA GLN A 552 19.45 -3.91 -17.43
C GLN A 552 19.88 -3.13 -18.69
N GLY A 553 20.12 -1.82 -18.58
CA GLY A 553 20.42 -0.94 -19.71
C GLY A 553 19.19 -0.45 -20.50
N LYS A 554 17.97 -0.81 -20.10
CA LYS A 554 16.69 -0.39 -20.72
C LYS A 554 16.32 1.03 -20.30
N CYS A 555 17.15 2.00 -20.68
CA CYS A 555 17.04 3.38 -20.20
C CYS A 555 15.78 4.10 -20.70
N GLU A 556 15.31 3.78 -21.90
CA GLU A 556 14.10 4.37 -22.50
C GLU A 556 12.82 3.97 -21.76
N GLU A 557 12.75 2.75 -21.21
CA GLU A 557 11.63 2.31 -20.37
C GLU A 557 11.75 2.86 -18.92
N ALA A 558 12.97 3.04 -18.41
CA ALA A 558 13.21 3.51 -17.05
C ALA A 558 12.89 5.00 -16.85
N GLU A 559 13.20 5.84 -17.84
CA GLU A 559 13.03 7.30 -17.74
C GLU A 559 11.59 7.75 -17.43
N PRO A 560 10.54 7.31 -18.15
CA PRO A 560 9.17 7.74 -17.86
C PRO A 560 8.71 7.28 -16.46
N LEU A 561 9.15 6.12 -15.99
CA LEU A 561 8.82 5.63 -14.64
C LEU A 561 9.45 6.50 -13.54
N PHE A 562 10.72 6.91 -13.70
CA PHE A 562 11.36 7.83 -12.76
C PHE A 562 10.73 9.22 -12.79
N ARG A 563 10.42 9.77 -13.97
CA ARG A 563 9.76 11.08 -14.10
C ARG A 563 8.37 11.08 -13.46
N ASN A 564 7.53 10.09 -13.77
CA ASN A 564 6.21 9.95 -13.17
C ASN A 564 6.27 9.77 -11.64
N THR A 565 7.27 9.03 -11.16
CA THR A 565 7.48 8.86 -9.72
C THR A 565 7.88 10.17 -9.05
N LEU A 566 8.78 10.94 -9.67
CA LEU A 566 9.19 12.23 -9.17
C LEU A 566 8.03 13.22 -9.13
N GLU A 567 7.25 13.32 -10.21
CA GLU A 567 6.06 14.18 -10.28
C GLU A 567 5.03 13.83 -9.20
N GLY A 568 4.71 12.54 -9.04
CA GLY A 568 3.78 12.09 -8.00
C GLY A 568 4.28 12.40 -6.59
N ARG A 569 5.58 12.20 -6.31
CA ARG A 569 6.17 12.49 -5.00
C ARG A 569 6.27 13.99 -4.72
N ARG A 570 6.57 14.83 -5.72
CA ARG A 570 6.53 16.29 -5.59
C ARG A 570 5.12 16.78 -5.25
N ALA A 571 4.11 16.27 -5.94
CA ALA A 571 2.72 16.65 -5.69
C ALA A 571 2.24 16.26 -4.27
N GLN A 572 2.71 15.15 -3.71
CA GLN A 572 2.24 14.62 -2.43
C GLN A 572 3.05 15.07 -1.22
N LEU A 573 4.37 15.13 -1.37
CA LEU A 573 5.30 15.32 -0.25
C LEU A 573 6.02 16.68 -0.33
N GLY A 574 5.93 17.36 -1.48
CA GLY A 574 6.73 18.53 -1.80
C GLY A 574 8.14 18.20 -2.30
N ASP A 575 8.82 19.23 -2.81
CA ASP A 575 10.13 19.10 -3.46
C ASP A 575 11.25 18.72 -2.48
N GLU A 576 11.22 19.28 -1.27
CA GLU A 576 12.29 19.11 -0.28
C GLU A 576 12.17 17.84 0.57
N HIS A 577 11.15 17.00 0.37
CA HIS A 577 10.97 15.80 1.18
C HIS A 577 12.08 14.76 0.88
N PRO A 578 12.66 14.08 1.90
CA PRO A 578 13.77 13.13 1.68
C PRO A 578 13.50 12.03 0.64
N VAL A 579 12.25 11.56 0.58
CA VAL A 579 11.79 10.56 -0.41
C VAL A 579 11.68 11.17 -1.83
N THR A 580 11.27 12.43 -1.95
CA THR A 580 11.26 13.17 -3.22
C THR A 580 12.69 13.38 -3.71
N LEU A 581 13.58 13.89 -2.86
CA LEU A 581 15.01 14.11 -3.17
C LEU A 581 15.73 12.80 -3.55
N SER A 582 15.30 11.66 -3.02
CA SER A 582 15.82 10.35 -3.45
C SER A 582 15.39 10.00 -4.89
N SER A 583 14.19 10.40 -5.29
CA SER A 583 13.69 10.23 -6.67
C SER A 583 14.41 11.16 -7.64
N VAL A 584 14.63 12.42 -7.23
CA VAL A 584 15.45 13.40 -7.95
C VAL A 584 16.84 12.82 -8.24
N ASN A 585 17.51 12.30 -7.22
CA ASN A 585 18.82 11.68 -7.36
C ASN A 585 18.81 10.45 -8.29
N ASN A 586 17.76 9.62 -8.25
CA ASN A 586 17.66 8.45 -9.11
C ASN A 586 17.46 8.83 -10.59
N LEU A 587 16.63 9.83 -10.87
CA LEU A 587 16.46 10.38 -12.22
C LEU A 587 17.77 11.00 -12.73
N ALA A 588 18.44 11.83 -11.91
CA ALA A 588 19.76 12.40 -12.24
C ALA A 588 20.79 11.31 -12.57
N SER A 589 20.80 10.22 -11.79
CA SER A 589 21.69 9.09 -12.01
C SER A 589 21.35 8.30 -13.28
N LEU A 590 20.09 8.26 -13.71
CA LEU A 590 19.72 7.70 -15.02
C LEU A 590 20.22 8.61 -16.16
N LEU A 591 20.01 9.92 -16.05
CA LEU A 591 20.43 10.89 -17.06
C LEU A 591 21.96 10.89 -17.24
N LEU A 592 22.71 10.83 -16.14
CA LEU A 592 24.16 10.63 -16.15
C LEU A 592 24.54 9.33 -16.87
N TYR A 593 23.83 8.23 -16.62
CA TYR A 593 24.09 6.95 -17.28
C TYR A 593 23.81 7.00 -18.79
N GLN A 594 22.82 7.80 -19.22
CA GLN A 594 22.55 8.08 -20.63
C GLN A 594 23.55 9.07 -21.27
N GLY A 595 24.45 9.67 -20.49
CA GLY A 595 25.38 10.70 -20.95
C GLY A 595 24.78 12.10 -21.10
N LYS A 596 23.56 12.33 -20.62
CA LYS A 596 22.87 13.63 -20.61
C LYS A 596 23.33 14.47 -19.42
N LEU A 597 24.60 14.89 -19.45
CA LEU A 597 25.27 15.53 -18.30
C LEU A 597 24.59 16.84 -17.89
N ASP A 598 24.27 17.70 -18.86
CA ASP A 598 23.66 19.02 -18.61
C ASP A 598 22.25 18.92 -18.03
N GLU A 599 21.49 17.89 -18.40
CA GLU A 599 20.16 17.64 -17.80
C GLU A 599 20.27 17.04 -16.39
N ALA A 600 21.33 16.28 -16.10
CA ALA A 600 21.52 15.63 -14.79
C ALA A 600 21.96 16.62 -13.69
N GLU A 601 22.73 17.65 -14.04
CA GLU A 601 23.27 18.64 -13.11
C GLU A 601 22.24 19.34 -12.22
N PRO A 602 21.17 19.95 -12.76
CA PRO A 602 20.19 20.63 -11.91
C PRO A 602 19.54 19.69 -10.90
N PHE A 603 19.27 18.43 -11.27
CA PHE A 603 18.69 17.45 -10.36
C PHE A 603 19.69 17.01 -9.26
N PHE A 604 20.96 16.76 -9.58
CA PHE A 604 21.93 16.43 -8.53
C PHE A 604 22.17 17.59 -7.57
N SER A 605 22.20 18.83 -8.07
CA SER A 605 22.31 20.03 -7.25
C SER A 605 21.08 20.20 -6.34
N GLU A 606 19.87 20.07 -6.90
CA GLU A 606 18.62 20.11 -6.12
C GLU A 606 18.62 19.05 -4.99
N ALA A 607 18.98 17.81 -5.32
CA ALA A 607 19.05 16.73 -4.33
C ALA A 607 20.05 17.03 -3.20
N LEU A 608 21.23 17.57 -3.53
CA LEU A 608 22.26 17.91 -2.56
C LEU A 608 21.81 19.08 -1.66
N GLU A 609 21.32 20.16 -2.24
CA GLU A 609 20.88 21.35 -1.50
C GLU A 609 19.70 21.04 -0.58
N GLY A 610 18.68 20.32 -1.08
CA GLY A 610 17.54 19.90 -0.26
C GLY A 610 17.96 18.99 0.90
N ARG A 611 18.89 18.04 0.66
CA ARG A 611 19.40 17.15 1.71
C ARG A 611 20.25 17.88 2.74
N ARG A 612 21.05 18.88 2.34
CA ARG A 612 21.77 19.76 3.29
C ARG A 612 20.80 20.50 4.19
N ALA A 613 19.74 21.08 3.62
CA ALA A 613 18.74 21.85 4.36
C ALA A 613 17.96 21.00 5.39
N LYS A 614 17.63 19.74 5.06
CA LYS A 614 16.79 18.88 5.92
C LYS A 614 17.55 17.90 6.80
N LEU A 615 18.62 17.30 6.28
CA LEU A 615 19.31 16.18 6.93
C LEU A 615 20.64 16.59 7.54
N CYS A 616 21.14 17.80 7.25
CA CYS A 616 22.49 18.32 7.52
C CYS A 616 23.60 17.70 6.65
N ASP A 617 24.75 18.38 6.63
CA ASP A 617 25.92 18.02 5.79
C ASP A 617 26.51 16.64 6.11
N SER A 618 26.38 16.19 7.36
CA SER A 618 26.97 14.94 7.83
C SER A 618 26.09 13.70 7.61
N HIS A 619 24.88 13.86 7.06
CA HIS A 619 23.98 12.74 6.85
C HIS A 619 24.46 11.81 5.73
N PRO A 620 24.37 10.47 5.87
CA PRO A 620 24.80 9.52 4.84
C PRO A 620 24.26 9.83 3.44
N ASP A 621 22.99 10.22 3.33
CA ASP A 621 22.36 10.58 2.05
C ASP A 621 22.89 11.89 1.45
N THR A 622 23.19 12.90 2.29
CA THR A 622 23.84 14.14 1.84
C THR A 622 25.23 13.82 1.28
N LEU A 623 26.01 13.01 2.01
CA LEU A 623 27.34 12.58 1.58
C LEU A 623 27.30 11.71 0.32
N ALA A 624 26.24 10.92 0.11
CA ALA A 624 26.01 10.20 -1.14
C ALA A 624 25.72 11.14 -2.30
N SER A 625 24.96 12.22 -2.06
CA SER A 625 24.68 13.26 -3.06
C SER A 625 25.95 14.01 -3.46
N CYS A 626 26.83 14.33 -2.50
CA CYS A 626 28.14 14.91 -2.79
C CYS A 626 28.95 14.04 -3.77
N ASN A 627 29.03 12.73 -3.50
CA ASN A 627 29.74 11.80 -4.39
C ASN A 627 29.09 11.68 -5.78
N ASN A 628 27.77 11.73 -5.87
CA ASN A 628 27.07 11.63 -7.15
C ASN A 628 27.25 12.89 -7.99
N LEU A 629 27.15 14.08 -7.39
CA LEU A 629 27.43 15.34 -8.06
C LEU A 629 28.91 15.43 -8.46
N ALA A 630 29.84 14.99 -7.60
CA ALA A 630 31.25 14.90 -7.97
C ALA A 630 31.48 13.96 -9.16
N ALA A 631 30.78 12.83 -9.24
CA ALA A 631 30.88 11.92 -10.38
C ALA A 631 30.33 12.54 -11.68
N LEU A 632 29.28 13.36 -11.61
CA LEU A 632 28.80 14.13 -12.75
C LEU A 632 29.84 15.18 -13.19
N LEU A 633 30.38 15.95 -12.25
CA LEU A 633 31.38 16.99 -12.52
C LEU A 633 32.65 16.38 -13.13
N GLU A 634 33.08 15.21 -12.65
CA GLU A 634 34.14 14.43 -13.28
C GLU A 634 33.83 14.05 -14.73
N ALA A 635 32.62 13.59 -15.02
CA ALA A 635 32.20 13.26 -16.38
C ALA A 635 32.15 14.50 -17.30
N GLN A 636 31.91 15.69 -16.75
CA GLN A 636 32.01 16.98 -17.45
C GLN A 636 33.46 17.51 -17.54
N GLY A 637 34.44 16.86 -16.90
CA GLY A 637 35.83 17.31 -16.85
C GLY A 637 36.12 18.44 -15.83
N ARG A 638 35.14 18.80 -14.99
CA ARG A 638 35.23 19.85 -13.95
C ARG A 638 35.84 19.30 -12.66
N LEU A 639 37.09 18.81 -12.74
CA LEU A 639 37.75 18.08 -11.66
C LEU A 639 37.99 18.95 -10.40
N GLU A 640 38.27 20.25 -10.57
CA GLU A 640 38.48 21.19 -9.46
C GLU A 640 37.22 21.40 -8.60
N GLU A 641 36.04 21.30 -9.21
CA GLU A 641 34.75 21.42 -8.51
C GLU A 641 34.33 20.09 -7.87
N ALA A 642 34.74 18.95 -8.44
CA ALA A 642 34.47 17.62 -7.90
C ALA A 642 35.26 17.32 -6.61
N GLU A 643 36.50 17.80 -6.51
CA GLU A 643 37.39 17.52 -5.36
C GLU A 643 36.83 17.92 -4.00
N PRO A 644 36.34 19.16 -3.77
CA PRO A 644 35.82 19.55 -2.47
C PRO A 644 34.66 18.67 -2.02
N LEU A 645 33.78 18.27 -2.95
CA LEU A 645 32.66 17.37 -2.66
C LEU A 645 33.13 15.97 -2.25
N CYS A 646 34.12 15.40 -2.95
CA CYS A 646 34.73 14.12 -2.59
C CYS A 646 35.42 14.17 -1.22
N ARG A 647 36.13 15.26 -0.90
CA ARG A 647 36.78 15.45 0.40
C ARG A 647 35.76 15.59 1.53
N GLU A 648 34.68 16.34 1.30
CA GLU A 648 33.56 16.48 2.24
C GLU A 648 32.90 15.12 2.52
N ALA A 649 32.55 14.38 1.47
CA ALA A 649 31.95 13.06 1.58
C ALA A 649 32.82 12.09 2.38
N LEU A 650 34.12 12.04 2.08
CA LEU A 650 35.07 11.19 2.80
C LEU A 650 35.20 11.58 4.27
N LYS A 651 35.36 12.88 4.57
CA LYS A 651 35.48 13.38 5.95
C LYS A 651 34.24 13.04 6.77
N GLY A 652 33.04 13.26 6.22
CA GLY A 652 31.78 12.93 6.87
C GLY A 652 31.62 11.43 7.14
N ARG A 653 31.93 10.59 6.14
CA ARG A 653 31.82 9.12 6.28
C ARG A 653 32.82 8.56 7.29
N ARG A 654 34.07 9.04 7.31
CA ARG A 654 35.04 8.67 8.34
C ARG A 654 34.54 9.01 9.75
N ALA A 655 33.97 10.19 9.95
CA ALA A 655 33.47 10.63 11.24
C ALA A 655 32.25 9.82 11.73
N LYS A 656 31.33 9.47 10.83
CA LYS A 656 30.08 8.77 11.20
C LYS A 656 30.18 7.25 11.19
N LEU A 657 30.79 6.68 10.16
CA LEU A 657 30.79 5.24 9.90
C LEU A 657 32.13 4.57 10.26
N GLY A 658 33.18 5.37 10.48
CA GLY A 658 34.54 4.87 10.63
C GLY A 658 35.19 4.51 9.29
N ASN A 659 36.46 4.10 9.36
CA ASN A 659 37.26 3.78 8.17
C ASN A 659 36.89 2.42 7.55
N GLU A 660 36.50 1.45 8.37
CA GLU A 660 36.24 0.07 7.94
C GLU A 660 34.91 -0.10 7.19
N HIS A 661 34.03 0.91 7.20
CA HIS A 661 32.76 0.84 6.49
C HIS A 661 32.94 0.88 4.97
N LEU A 662 32.27 -0.03 4.24
CA LEU A 662 32.41 -0.16 2.78
C LEU A 662 32.16 1.15 2.01
N SER A 663 31.17 1.94 2.42
CA SER A 663 30.90 3.26 1.83
C SER A 663 32.00 4.28 2.09
N THR A 664 32.72 4.20 3.22
CA THR A 664 33.90 5.04 3.49
C THR A 664 35.02 4.65 2.54
N ILE A 665 35.31 3.36 2.42
CA ILE A 665 36.32 2.81 1.51
C ILE A 665 36.04 3.19 0.04
N ALA A 666 34.78 3.15 -0.39
CA ALA A 666 34.38 3.60 -1.71
C ALA A 666 34.68 5.09 -1.95
N SER A 667 34.53 5.93 -0.91
CA SER A 667 34.83 7.37 -1.00
C SER A 667 36.34 7.64 -1.00
N ILE A 668 37.12 6.82 -0.28
CA ILE A 668 38.59 6.83 -0.35
C ILE A 668 39.02 6.56 -1.80
N SER A 669 38.48 5.48 -2.40
CA SER A 669 38.80 5.09 -3.78
C SER A 669 38.39 6.18 -4.79
N LYS A 670 37.23 6.81 -4.58
CA LYS A 670 36.74 7.90 -5.44
C LYS A 670 37.65 9.12 -5.40
N LEU A 671 38.02 9.61 -4.21
CA LEU A 671 38.95 10.72 -4.06
C LEU A 671 40.33 10.38 -4.64
N ALA A 672 40.84 9.16 -4.41
CA ALA A 672 42.11 8.70 -4.95
C ALA A 672 42.09 8.67 -6.50
N SER A 673 41.00 8.19 -7.09
CA SER A 673 40.81 8.21 -8.55
C SER A 673 40.80 9.63 -9.11
N LEU A 674 40.10 10.56 -8.44
CA LEU A 674 40.10 11.97 -8.84
C LEU A 674 41.50 12.58 -8.78
N LEU A 675 42.22 12.37 -7.68
CA LEU A 675 43.59 12.85 -7.52
C LEU A 675 44.53 12.28 -8.60
N ARG A 676 44.40 10.99 -8.93
CA ARG A 676 45.12 10.36 -10.05
C ARG A 676 44.81 11.06 -11.37
N THR A 677 43.52 11.31 -11.68
CA THR A 677 43.14 12.00 -12.93
C THR A 677 43.65 13.43 -13.01
N THR A 678 43.80 14.12 -11.86
CA THR A 678 44.42 15.45 -11.79
C THR A 678 45.96 15.44 -11.80
N GLY A 679 46.60 14.26 -11.89
CA GLY A 679 48.06 14.12 -11.90
C GLY A 679 48.73 14.19 -10.53
N ARG A 680 47.96 14.29 -9.43
CA ARG A 680 48.47 14.33 -8.04
C ARG A 680 48.72 12.91 -7.50
N LEU A 681 49.62 12.19 -8.19
CA LEU A 681 49.84 10.76 -7.96
C LEU A 681 50.34 10.46 -6.53
N GLU A 682 51.22 11.31 -5.98
CA GLU A 682 51.75 11.17 -4.62
C GLU A 682 50.67 11.24 -3.53
N GLU A 683 49.60 12.01 -3.74
CA GLU A 683 48.47 12.09 -2.82
C GLU A 683 47.46 10.95 -3.01
N ALA A 684 47.34 10.42 -4.24
CA ALA A 684 46.43 9.31 -4.56
C ALA A 684 46.93 7.96 -4.03
N GLU A 685 48.24 7.73 -4.05
CA GLU A 685 48.88 6.47 -3.63
C GLU A 685 48.54 6.02 -2.21
N PRO A 686 48.69 6.85 -1.15
CA PRO A 686 48.36 6.43 0.20
C PRO A 686 46.87 6.09 0.35
N LEU A 687 45.99 6.79 -0.36
CA LEU A 687 44.55 6.51 -0.34
C LEU A 687 44.18 5.20 -1.03
N PHE A 688 44.78 4.90 -2.20
CA PHE A 688 44.56 3.62 -2.87
C PHE A 688 45.09 2.44 -2.05
N ARG A 689 46.25 2.58 -1.40
CA ARG A 689 46.76 1.56 -0.47
C ARG A 689 45.86 1.39 0.74
N GLU A 690 45.42 2.48 1.36
CA GLU A 690 44.48 2.44 2.48
C GLU A 690 43.19 1.70 2.09
N ALA A 691 42.60 2.03 0.94
CA ALA A 691 41.39 1.37 0.46
C ALA A 691 41.60 -0.13 0.22
N LEU A 692 42.73 -0.52 -0.39
CA LEU A 692 43.05 -1.93 -0.65
C LEU A 692 43.20 -2.73 0.66
N GLU A 693 43.96 -2.22 1.62
CA GLU A 693 44.18 -2.90 2.90
C GLU A 693 42.90 -3.03 3.72
N LEU A 694 42.06 -1.99 3.73
CA LEU A 694 40.75 -2.04 4.39
C LEU A 694 39.82 -3.07 3.71
N ARG A 695 39.78 -3.15 2.38
CA ARG A 695 38.97 -4.18 1.67
C ARG A 695 39.48 -5.58 1.94
N ARG A 696 40.80 -5.79 1.95
CA ARG A 696 41.41 -7.10 2.28
C ARG A 696 41.04 -7.56 3.67
N ALA A 697 41.11 -6.68 4.66
CA ALA A 697 40.75 -6.99 6.04
C ALA A 697 39.26 -7.36 6.19
N MET A 698 38.37 -6.68 5.45
CA MET A 698 36.91 -6.82 5.58
C MET A 698 36.30 -7.93 4.74
N LEU A 699 36.72 -8.05 3.47
CA LEU A 699 36.06 -8.90 2.46
C LEU A 699 36.94 -10.05 1.97
N THR A 700 38.15 -10.18 2.51
CA THR A 700 39.22 -11.08 2.06
C THR A 700 39.80 -10.71 0.68
N ASP A 701 40.83 -11.45 0.26
CA ASP A 701 41.48 -11.31 -1.05
C ASP A 701 40.58 -11.76 -2.22
N TYR A 702 39.51 -12.54 -1.95
CA TYR A 702 38.63 -13.13 -2.97
C TYR A 702 37.28 -12.40 -3.06
N ASP A 703 37.33 -11.08 -3.24
CA ASP A 703 36.14 -10.24 -3.47
C ASP A 703 36.32 -9.30 -4.67
N CYS A 704 35.24 -9.06 -5.42
CA CYS A 704 35.24 -8.21 -6.62
C CYS A 704 35.66 -6.76 -6.32
N SER A 705 35.34 -6.26 -5.13
CA SER A 705 35.72 -4.92 -4.67
C SER A 705 37.21 -4.86 -4.36
N THR A 706 37.78 -5.92 -3.76
CA THR A 706 39.23 -6.04 -3.54
C THR A 706 39.98 -6.04 -4.88
N VAL A 707 39.49 -6.79 -5.88
CA VAL A 707 40.03 -6.78 -7.26
C VAL A 707 39.97 -5.39 -7.89
N SER A 708 38.89 -4.65 -7.67
CA SER A 708 38.77 -3.28 -8.16
C SER A 708 39.84 -2.36 -7.55
N SER A 709 40.10 -2.47 -6.24
CA SER A 709 41.17 -1.72 -5.58
C SER A 709 42.57 -2.11 -6.06
N LEU A 710 42.81 -3.40 -6.35
CA LEU A 710 44.06 -3.86 -6.97
C LEU A 710 44.28 -3.19 -8.33
N ASN A 711 43.25 -3.20 -9.18
CA ASN A 711 43.30 -2.58 -10.50
C ASN A 711 43.51 -1.06 -10.41
N ASP A 712 42.88 -0.40 -9.44
CA ASP A 712 43.01 1.05 -9.27
C ASP A 712 44.42 1.46 -8.83
N LEU A 713 45.01 0.72 -7.88
CA LEU A 713 46.40 0.92 -7.45
C LEU A 713 47.38 0.55 -8.57
N ALA A 714 47.14 -0.53 -9.32
CA ALA A 714 47.97 -0.91 -10.46
C ALA A 714 48.00 0.19 -11.54
N ALA A 715 46.83 0.76 -11.86
CA ALA A 715 46.72 1.87 -12.81
C ALA A 715 47.40 3.16 -12.29
N LEU A 716 47.45 3.38 -10.97
CA LEU A 716 48.23 4.46 -10.39
C LEU A 716 49.74 4.22 -10.55
N LEU A 717 50.24 3.04 -10.19
CA LEU A 717 51.66 2.70 -10.31
C LEU A 717 52.12 2.79 -11.77
N GLN A 718 51.28 2.34 -12.71
CA GLN A 718 51.52 2.53 -14.14
C GLN A 718 51.65 4.01 -14.52
N ALA A 719 50.78 4.88 -13.99
CA ALA A 719 50.85 6.32 -14.23
C ALA A 719 52.09 6.98 -13.59
N GLN A 720 52.61 6.42 -12.49
CA GLN A 720 53.87 6.85 -11.87
C GLN A 720 55.12 6.32 -12.61
N GLY A 721 54.95 5.36 -13.52
CA GLY A 721 56.04 4.70 -14.23
C GLY A 721 56.61 3.46 -13.53
N ASP A 722 56.05 3.04 -12.40
CA ASP A 722 56.38 1.77 -11.73
C ASP A 722 55.63 0.61 -12.43
N LEU A 723 56.17 0.22 -13.58
CA LEU A 723 55.57 -0.84 -14.41
C LEU A 723 55.66 -2.22 -13.74
N ASP A 724 56.73 -2.49 -12.99
CA ASP A 724 56.93 -3.77 -12.29
C ASP A 724 55.89 -3.94 -11.17
N GLY A 725 55.66 -2.90 -10.38
CA GLY A 725 54.61 -2.90 -9.35
C GLY A 725 53.20 -3.00 -9.93
N ALA A 726 52.93 -2.29 -11.03
CA ALA A 726 51.67 -2.37 -11.76
C ALA A 726 51.40 -3.79 -12.31
N GLU A 727 52.43 -4.42 -12.88
CA GLU A 727 52.34 -5.78 -13.42
C GLU A 727 51.96 -6.79 -12.33
N GLN A 728 52.62 -6.75 -11.18
CA GLN A 728 52.34 -7.66 -10.05
C GLN A 728 50.89 -7.53 -9.57
N LEU A 729 50.38 -6.31 -9.43
CA LEU A 729 49.01 -6.06 -9.00
C LEU A 729 47.98 -6.50 -10.05
N PHE A 730 48.24 -6.27 -11.34
CA PHE A 730 47.36 -6.75 -12.41
C PHE A 730 47.34 -8.27 -12.50
N ARG A 731 48.49 -8.95 -12.39
CA ARG A 731 48.54 -10.42 -12.33
C ARG A 731 47.73 -10.95 -11.15
N ARG A 732 47.86 -10.34 -9.97
CA ARG A 732 47.06 -10.72 -8.79
C ARG A 732 45.57 -10.48 -9.00
N ALA A 733 45.19 -9.34 -9.60
CA ALA A 733 43.80 -9.04 -9.93
C ALA A 733 43.21 -10.11 -10.89
N ILE A 734 43.96 -10.50 -11.91
CA ILE A 734 43.60 -11.57 -12.85
C ILE A 734 43.42 -12.90 -12.12
N GLU A 735 44.37 -13.33 -11.29
CA GLU A 735 44.28 -14.60 -10.54
C GLU A 735 42.97 -14.70 -9.75
N VAL A 736 42.67 -13.66 -8.98
CA VAL A 736 41.44 -13.61 -8.18
C VAL A 736 40.20 -13.62 -9.09
N GLN A 737 40.24 -12.87 -10.19
CA GLN A 737 39.09 -12.77 -11.09
C GLN A 737 38.80 -14.05 -11.87
N ARG A 738 39.84 -14.83 -12.21
CA ARG A 738 39.72 -16.17 -12.77
C ARG A 738 39.05 -17.13 -11.79
N VAL A 739 39.39 -17.06 -10.51
CA VAL A 739 38.75 -17.87 -9.46
C VAL A 739 37.28 -17.48 -9.28
N LEU A 740 36.97 -16.18 -9.30
CA LEU A 740 35.61 -15.69 -9.06
C LEU A 740 34.65 -15.89 -10.23
N HIS A 741 35.11 -15.70 -11.47
CA HIS A 741 34.22 -15.64 -12.63
C HIS A 741 34.69 -16.46 -13.85
N GLY A 742 35.87 -17.05 -13.78
CA GLY A 742 36.51 -17.70 -14.92
C GLY A 742 37.07 -16.73 -15.96
N ASP A 743 37.68 -17.32 -16.99
CA ASP A 743 38.48 -16.59 -17.99
C ASP A 743 37.64 -15.79 -18.99
N CYS A 744 36.40 -16.20 -19.22
CA CYS A 744 35.51 -15.59 -20.21
C CYS A 744 34.76 -14.36 -19.70
N HIS A 745 34.84 -14.05 -18.40
CA HIS A 745 34.08 -12.96 -17.79
C HIS A 745 34.60 -11.58 -18.25
N PRO A 746 33.73 -10.62 -18.58
CA PRO A 746 34.12 -9.29 -19.07
C PRO A 746 35.21 -8.61 -18.23
N ASN A 747 35.11 -8.69 -16.91
CA ASN A 747 36.07 -8.04 -16.02
C ASN A 747 37.44 -8.73 -16.03
N THR A 748 37.50 -10.07 -16.14
CA THR A 748 38.76 -10.82 -16.32
C THR A 748 39.44 -10.42 -17.62
N LEU A 749 38.67 -10.29 -18.69
CA LEU A 749 39.16 -9.86 -20.00
C LEU A 749 39.66 -8.41 -20.01
N ALA A 750 38.98 -7.53 -19.27
CA ALA A 750 39.44 -6.15 -19.09
C ALA A 750 40.76 -6.10 -18.30
N ALA A 751 40.92 -6.96 -17.29
CA ALA A 751 42.18 -7.08 -16.55
C ALA A 751 43.31 -7.61 -17.42
N PHE A 752 43.05 -8.59 -18.30
CA PHE A 752 44.03 -9.02 -19.33
C PHE A 752 44.44 -7.86 -20.24
N SER A 753 43.49 -7.09 -20.77
CA SER A 753 43.83 -5.94 -21.62
C SER A 753 44.69 -4.89 -20.88
N LYS A 754 44.44 -4.66 -19.60
CA LYS A 754 45.25 -3.74 -18.77
C LYS A 754 46.67 -4.26 -18.54
N LEU A 755 46.82 -5.55 -18.21
CA LEU A 755 48.13 -6.18 -18.06
C LEU A 755 48.91 -6.16 -19.39
N ALA A 756 48.25 -6.45 -20.52
CA ALA A 756 48.89 -6.38 -21.84
C ALA A 756 49.46 -4.98 -22.12
N GLY A 757 48.72 -3.93 -21.79
CA GLY A 757 49.21 -2.55 -21.92
C GLY A 757 50.41 -2.22 -21.03
N VAL A 758 50.49 -2.80 -19.82
CA VAL A 758 51.69 -2.65 -18.95
C VAL A 758 52.88 -3.40 -19.54
N LEU A 759 52.67 -4.62 -20.05
CA LEU A 759 53.71 -5.43 -20.67
C LEU A 759 54.26 -4.79 -21.96
N GLU A 760 53.40 -4.15 -22.76
CA GLU A 760 53.84 -3.33 -23.91
C GLU A 760 54.71 -2.16 -23.46
N ALA A 761 54.28 -1.44 -22.41
CA ALA A 761 55.02 -0.32 -21.87
C ALA A 761 56.37 -0.73 -21.25
N SER A 762 56.47 -1.95 -20.70
CA SER A 762 57.72 -2.49 -20.15
C SER A 762 58.63 -3.15 -21.20
N GLY A 763 58.18 -3.26 -22.45
CA GLY A 763 58.94 -3.83 -23.57
C GLY A 763 58.82 -5.35 -23.73
N ASN A 764 57.99 -6.02 -22.92
CA ASN A 764 57.70 -7.46 -22.99
C ASN A 764 56.63 -7.79 -24.05
N LEU A 765 56.90 -7.42 -25.30
CA LEU A 765 55.94 -7.50 -26.42
C LEU A 765 55.42 -8.92 -26.67
N ASN A 766 56.25 -9.95 -26.52
CA ASN A 766 55.84 -11.34 -26.76
C ASN A 766 54.74 -11.80 -25.78
N GLU A 767 54.86 -11.44 -24.50
CA GLU A 767 53.86 -11.82 -23.50
C GLU A 767 52.59 -10.97 -23.65
N ALA A 768 52.73 -9.70 -24.02
CA ALA A 768 51.59 -8.84 -24.35
C ALA A 768 50.78 -9.39 -25.54
N ASP A 769 51.44 -9.78 -26.63
CA ASP A 769 50.80 -10.37 -27.81
C ASP A 769 50.07 -11.68 -27.47
N GLN A 770 50.66 -12.50 -26.61
CA GLN A 770 50.01 -13.72 -26.12
C GLN A 770 48.74 -13.39 -25.31
N LEU A 771 48.80 -12.37 -24.44
CA LEU A 771 47.67 -11.96 -23.62
C LEU A 771 46.54 -11.33 -24.45
N HIS A 772 46.88 -10.58 -25.49
CA HIS A 772 45.91 -10.07 -26.48
C HIS A 772 45.25 -11.20 -27.24
N TYR A 773 46.01 -12.20 -27.66
CA TYR A 773 45.48 -13.39 -28.31
C TYR A 773 44.52 -14.15 -27.40
N GLU A 774 44.88 -14.38 -26.13
CA GLU A 774 44.00 -15.01 -25.14
C GLU A 774 42.73 -14.20 -24.91
N THR A 775 42.84 -12.87 -24.77
CA THR A 775 41.69 -11.98 -24.61
C THR A 775 40.74 -12.07 -25.79
N ALA A 776 41.25 -12.03 -27.03
CA ALA A 776 40.45 -12.14 -28.25
C ALA A 776 39.77 -13.52 -28.35
N ARG A 777 40.50 -14.59 -28.04
CA ARG A 777 39.99 -15.96 -28.02
C ARG A 777 38.84 -16.12 -27.02
N PHE A 778 38.99 -15.63 -25.79
CA PHE A 778 37.94 -15.72 -24.78
C PHE A 778 36.74 -14.80 -25.07
N ARG A 779 36.94 -13.64 -25.71
CA ARG A 779 35.83 -12.81 -26.23
C ARG A 779 35.01 -13.56 -27.28
N LEU A 780 35.68 -14.26 -28.20
CA LEU A 780 35.02 -15.09 -29.22
C LEU A 780 34.25 -16.26 -28.60
N ILE A 781 34.84 -16.96 -27.62
CA ILE A 781 34.15 -18.03 -26.88
C ILE A 781 32.90 -17.49 -26.19
N ARG A 782 32.99 -16.33 -25.52
CA ARG A 782 31.84 -15.69 -24.87
C ARG A 782 30.75 -15.28 -25.86
N LEU A 783 31.10 -14.73 -27.02
CA LEU A 783 30.12 -14.40 -28.06
C LEU A 783 29.40 -15.64 -28.59
N ALA A 784 30.12 -16.75 -28.74
CA ALA A 784 29.58 -18.04 -29.18
C ALA A 784 28.61 -18.66 -28.16
N THR A 785 28.87 -18.48 -26.86
CA THR A 785 28.01 -19.06 -25.80
C THR A 785 26.82 -18.18 -25.41
N CYS A 786 26.89 -16.87 -25.65
CA CYS A 786 25.81 -15.93 -25.32
C CYS A 786 24.74 -15.76 -26.42
N HIS A 787 25.03 -16.13 -27.67
CA HIS A 787 24.08 -16.03 -28.78
C HIS A 787 23.79 -17.44 -29.33
N GLN A 788 22.53 -17.89 -29.23
CA GLN A 788 22.09 -19.21 -29.72
C GLN A 788 22.15 -19.35 -31.27
N ASP A 789 22.35 -18.26 -32.01
CA ASP A 789 22.30 -18.21 -33.48
C ASP A 789 23.65 -17.89 -34.17
N VAL A 790 24.80 -18.01 -33.48
CA VAL A 790 26.10 -17.78 -34.14
C VAL A 790 26.53 -19.04 -34.89
N ASP A 791 26.45 -18.98 -36.21
CA ASP A 791 26.91 -20.03 -37.11
C ASP A 791 28.41 -20.35 -36.85
N LEU A 792 28.70 -21.63 -36.55
CA LEU A 792 30.04 -22.16 -36.26
C LEU A 792 31.07 -21.83 -37.36
N SER A 793 30.60 -21.60 -38.59
CA SER A 793 31.41 -21.20 -39.73
C SER A 793 32.00 -19.77 -39.61
N VAL A 794 31.29 -18.85 -38.95
CA VAL A 794 31.72 -17.46 -38.72
C VAL A 794 32.78 -17.41 -37.62
N LEU A 795 32.65 -18.24 -36.59
CA LEU A 795 33.64 -18.39 -35.51
C LEU A 795 34.95 -19.02 -36.03
N ALA A 796 34.86 -20.01 -36.93
CA ALA A 796 36.01 -20.59 -37.59
C ALA A 796 36.72 -19.58 -38.53
N CYS A 797 35.96 -18.71 -39.20
CA CYS A 797 36.53 -17.62 -40.00
C CYS A 797 37.19 -16.54 -39.14
N ALA A 798 36.60 -16.11 -38.02
CA ALA A 798 37.19 -15.13 -37.13
C ALA A 798 38.49 -15.64 -36.46
N SER A 799 38.53 -16.91 -36.07
CA SER A 799 39.74 -17.56 -35.55
C SER A 799 40.84 -17.70 -36.63
N ASN A 800 40.47 -17.94 -37.89
CA ASN A 800 41.41 -18.03 -39.02
C ASN A 800 41.88 -16.66 -39.56
N VAL A 801 41.08 -15.61 -39.42
CA VAL A 801 41.47 -14.24 -39.81
C VAL A 801 42.50 -13.69 -38.81
N PHE A 802 42.30 -13.89 -37.51
CA PHE A 802 43.25 -13.42 -36.49
C PHE A 802 44.59 -14.16 -36.51
N THR A 803 44.59 -15.47 -36.79
CA THR A 803 45.84 -16.23 -36.97
C THR A 803 46.64 -15.82 -38.21
N ARG A 804 46.03 -15.16 -39.20
CA ARG A 804 46.75 -14.63 -40.38
C ARG A 804 47.22 -13.19 -40.22
N THR A 805 46.55 -12.34 -39.44
CA THR A 805 46.92 -10.93 -39.29
C THR A 805 48.00 -10.65 -38.26
N THR A 806 48.16 -11.48 -37.21
CA THR A 806 49.26 -11.32 -36.22
C THR A 806 50.54 -12.06 -36.61
N LEU A 807 50.50 -12.93 -37.63
CA LEU A 807 51.67 -13.61 -38.20
C LEU A 807 52.31 -12.87 -39.39
N VAL A 808 51.97 -11.60 -39.61
CA VAL A 808 52.80 -10.72 -40.46
C VAL A 808 53.84 -10.08 -39.55
N PRO A 809 55.12 -10.49 -39.61
CA PRO A 809 56.14 -9.89 -38.77
C PRO A 809 56.36 -8.45 -39.22
N HIS A 810 56.46 -7.53 -38.26
CA HIS A 810 57.22 -6.30 -38.43
C HIS A 810 58.71 -6.65 -38.61
N THR A 811 59.08 -7.23 -39.75
CA THR A 811 60.47 -7.34 -40.22
C THR A 811 60.62 -6.55 -41.51
N LYS A 812 60.57 -5.22 -41.40
CA LYS A 812 61.26 -4.37 -42.37
C LYS A 812 62.72 -4.22 -41.92
N GLY A 813 63.58 -5.06 -42.47
CA GLY A 813 65.02 -4.80 -42.56
C GLY A 813 65.90 -5.83 -41.87
N ILE A 814 66.37 -6.82 -42.63
CA ILE A 814 67.78 -7.22 -42.81
C ILE A 814 67.75 -8.31 -43.92
N PRO A 815 68.59 -8.23 -44.97
CA PRO A 815 68.54 -9.17 -46.08
C PRO A 815 69.37 -10.44 -45.84
N GLN A 816 68.86 -11.52 -46.45
CA GLN A 816 69.33 -12.91 -46.59
C GLN A 816 69.05 -13.89 -45.44
#